data_AF-A0A928SRT4-F1
#
_entry.id   AF-A0A928SRT4-F1
#
_cell.length_a   1.000
_cell.length_b   1.000
_cell.length_c   1.000
_cell.angle_alpha   90.00
_cell.angle_beta   90.00
_cell.angle_gamma   90.00
#
_symmetry.space_group_name_H-M   'P 1'
#
loop_
_entity.id
_entity.type
_entity.pdbx_description
1 polymer ?
#
loop_
_entity_poly.entity_id
_entity_poly.type
_entity_poly.pdbx_seq_one_letter_code
_entity_poly.pdbx_strand_id
1 'polypeptide(L)'
;MASPAPLESIGRYQVVGHLATGGMAEILLGRLRGPSGFERPVVIKRILPHLAEQQRFVDMFLDEARIAAGIQHKNVVQVTDLGHSGQHLYLVMEYLEGENVAALIKRSLAVKRKTSFGLAAYIVAEACSGLHAAHELTDDAGSPLGIVHRDVSPQNVFVTYSGGVKVLDFGVAKAFVRISPETEAGQLKGKVEYMSPEQARGKPLDRRSDIFALGVVLYELVSRRRLFKRDSVLASLEAITKEPILPPSQVAPDCPVSLERVILKALVKDPAGRYATAAEMRRDLLAVTHETLGAADPEQALAGAMQELFRDRATEKREMLRRVRAGEEHPEVPVAEPDESVDIPDLIVPPSGAPLDLGVTPTGPTLASVDRPEALGAPSVPPASPEHYDGSFADLEVMVGEAIARFGMAGDAIVEGGKIRLVGAGPEVSADIAGMTDHWGTLAPELRQRRAAELARRLVTARRAALEGGANKPRRGVPRVVAPLVIVVVAVVAIGAAFRYLAPGSNWSWGSASPSASAISADQYERERAERAQRVCEATRARIMRGATIGPTEVEGWVVELALARPNADPAADPALGEFLTKNPNGSWRFVWKEAGEIASHEGIGTEVTLAPEPVPLDGSPHGLRLTFAGKYVTPYFYSGERRAFLKLANALTEKLGATHGALYARCALGTTHHLGAWFTGPTPGAAAASLVYWIGAFGDPAQVRESVLFPDGGRDVRASGALGRIADKTKSLDRNKVRAVIGQHEGMITGKADGPTTLTFPFADANRAARASFEVAKVSGVGVER
;
A
#
# COMPACT_ATOMS: atom_id res chain seq x y z
N MET A 1 19.41 -66.26 10.89
CA MET A 1 19.05 -64.89 10.50
C MET A 1 19.16 -64.05 11.75
N ALA A 2 20.08 -63.08 11.79
CA ALA A 2 20.19 -62.17 12.93
C ALA A 2 18.87 -61.40 13.05
N SER A 3 18.29 -61.32 14.25
CA SER A 3 17.16 -60.42 14.50
C SER A 3 17.55 -59.01 14.06
N PRO A 4 16.68 -58.27 13.35
CA PRO A 4 16.94 -56.89 13.01
C PRO A 4 17.28 -56.10 14.29
N ALA A 5 18.25 -55.19 14.18
CA ALA A 5 18.62 -54.34 15.31
C ALA A 5 17.37 -53.56 15.78
N PRO A 6 17.14 -53.44 17.09
CA PRO A 6 15.96 -52.74 17.60
C PRO A 6 15.96 -51.29 17.08
N LEU A 7 14.80 -50.86 16.56
CA LEU A 7 14.62 -49.49 16.08
C LEU A 7 15.01 -48.47 17.15
N GLU A 8 15.68 -47.42 16.73
CA GLU A 8 16.04 -46.29 17.60
C GLU A 8 14.78 -45.73 18.27
N SER A 9 14.86 -45.49 19.58
CA SER A 9 13.78 -44.88 20.37
C SER A 9 14.24 -43.53 20.92
N ILE A 10 13.44 -42.50 20.68
CA ILE A 10 13.66 -41.14 21.16
C ILE A 10 12.52 -40.82 22.14
N GLY A 11 12.82 -40.87 23.44
CA GLY A 11 11.79 -40.81 24.48
C GLY A 11 10.76 -41.93 24.30
N ARG A 12 9.48 -41.55 24.16
CA ARG A 12 8.36 -42.49 23.93
C ARG A 12 8.05 -42.78 22.46
N TYR A 13 8.88 -42.28 21.54
CA TYR A 13 8.66 -42.38 20.11
C TYR A 13 9.65 -43.36 19.50
N GLN A 14 9.15 -44.26 18.66
CA GLN A 14 9.99 -45.18 17.90
C GLN A 14 10.27 -44.58 16.53
N VAL A 15 11.54 -44.43 16.17
CA VAL A 15 11.96 -43.96 14.85
C VAL A 15 11.75 -45.10 13.85
N VAL A 16 10.97 -44.85 12.82
CA VAL A 16 10.62 -45.85 11.81
C VAL A 16 11.24 -45.56 10.45
N GLY A 17 11.66 -44.32 10.20
CA GLY A 17 12.35 -43.95 8.97
C GLY A 17 12.91 -42.55 8.99
N HIS A 18 13.75 -42.24 8.01
CA HIS A 18 14.33 -40.91 7.83
C HIS A 18 13.60 -40.17 6.69
N LEU A 19 13.15 -38.95 6.93
CA LEU A 19 12.42 -38.15 5.95
C LEU A 19 13.36 -37.18 5.22
N ALA A 20 14.20 -36.44 5.95
CA ALA A 20 15.11 -35.46 5.38
C ALA A 20 16.20 -35.04 6.38
N THR A 21 17.35 -34.58 5.88
CA THR A 21 18.39 -33.93 6.71
C THR A 21 18.48 -32.45 6.34
N GLY A 22 18.28 -31.57 7.32
CA GLY A 22 18.50 -30.12 7.18
C GLY A 22 19.87 -29.70 7.71
N GLY A 23 20.19 -28.40 7.61
CA GLY A 23 21.50 -27.89 8.05
C GLY A 23 21.72 -27.86 9.56
N MET A 24 20.66 -28.01 10.37
CA MET A 24 20.76 -27.98 11.84
C MET A 24 20.08 -29.16 12.54
N ALA A 25 19.16 -29.83 11.85
CA ALA A 25 18.34 -30.89 12.39
C ALA A 25 18.03 -31.90 11.30
N GLU A 26 17.90 -33.16 11.70
CA GLU A 26 17.30 -34.20 10.88
C GLU A 26 15.80 -34.32 11.17
N ILE A 27 15.05 -34.73 10.16
CA ILE A 27 13.61 -34.92 10.18
C ILE A 27 13.35 -36.42 10.01
N LEU A 28 12.77 -37.02 11.03
CA LEU A 28 12.54 -38.45 11.13
C LEU A 28 11.04 -38.74 11.13
N LEU A 29 10.66 -39.83 10.48
CA LEU A 29 9.35 -40.43 10.67
C LEU A 29 9.39 -41.27 11.94
N GLY A 30 8.49 -40.96 12.86
CA GLY A 30 8.31 -41.70 14.09
C GLY A 30 6.90 -42.26 14.24
N ARG A 31 6.73 -43.14 15.21
CA ARG A 31 5.42 -43.53 15.75
C ARG A 31 5.37 -43.35 17.25
N LEU A 32 4.27 -42.77 17.72
CA LEU A 32 3.91 -42.80 19.13
C LEU A 32 3.23 -44.14 19.43
N ARG A 33 3.72 -44.85 20.45
CA ARG A 33 3.05 -46.04 21.00
C ARG A 33 2.29 -45.68 22.27
N GLY A 34 0.98 -45.89 22.26
CA GLY A 34 0.09 -45.70 23.40
C GLY A 34 -0.45 -47.02 23.97
N PRO A 35 -1.21 -46.95 25.07
CA PRO A 35 -1.88 -48.12 25.64
C PRO A 35 -2.80 -48.80 24.62
N SER A 36 -2.99 -50.12 24.76
CA SER A 36 -3.93 -50.92 23.96
C SER A 36 -3.68 -50.90 22.44
N GLY A 37 -2.42 -50.72 22.00
CA GLY A 37 -2.05 -50.75 20.58
C GLY A 37 -2.37 -49.47 19.82
N PHE A 38 -2.62 -48.34 20.52
CA PHE A 38 -2.76 -47.05 19.88
C PHE A 38 -1.41 -46.65 19.23
N GLU A 39 -1.38 -46.56 17.90
CA GLU A 39 -0.23 -46.05 17.15
C GLU A 39 -0.59 -44.81 16.35
N ARG A 40 0.21 -43.75 16.50
CA ARG A 40 0.04 -42.51 15.73
C ARG A 40 1.35 -42.12 15.05
N PRO A 41 1.37 -41.92 13.72
CA PRO A 41 2.55 -41.42 13.03
C PRO A 41 2.84 -39.97 13.45
N VAL A 42 4.11 -39.65 13.61
CA VAL A 42 4.61 -38.33 14.00
C VAL A 42 5.86 -37.98 13.20
N VAL A 43 6.18 -36.69 13.15
CA VAL A 43 7.46 -36.21 12.65
C VAL A 43 8.32 -35.81 13.84
N ILE A 44 9.56 -36.28 13.89
CA ILE A 44 10.52 -35.94 14.93
C ILE A 44 11.63 -35.11 14.28
N LYS A 45 11.74 -33.85 14.69
CA LYS A 45 12.84 -32.96 14.32
C LYS A 45 13.88 -33.03 15.42
N ARG A 46 15.07 -33.57 15.12
CA ARG A 46 16.15 -33.79 16.08
C ARG A 46 17.36 -32.95 15.70
N ILE A 47 17.95 -32.23 16.67
CA ILE A 47 19.20 -31.49 16.44
C ILE A 47 20.32 -32.45 16.03
N LEU A 48 21.14 -32.05 15.05
CA LEU A 48 22.27 -32.89 14.63
C LEU A 48 23.27 -33.06 15.78
N PRO A 49 23.85 -34.26 15.98
CA PRO A 49 24.71 -34.54 17.13
C PRO A 49 25.86 -33.53 17.31
N HIS A 50 26.53 -33.13 16.23
CA HIS A 50 27.64 -32.17 16.28
C HIS A 50 27.24 -30.72 16.61
N LEU A 51 25.94 -30.40 16.55
CA LEU A 51 25.39 -29.10 16.94
C LEU A 51 24.76 -29.14 18.34
N ALA A 52 24.42 -30.33 18.85
CA ALA A 52 23.87 -30.51 20.17
C ALA A 52 24.82 -30.06 21.29
N GLU A 53 26.13 -30.12 21.06
CA GLU A 53 27.16 -29.65 22.01
C GLU A 53 27.34 -28.13 22.00
N GLN A 54 26.77 -27.43 21.01
CA GLN A 54 26.93 -25.99 20.84
C GLN A 54 25.72 -25.25 21.42
N GLN A 55 25.87 -24.66 22.61
CA GLN A 55 24.78 -23.99 23.34
C GLN A 55 23.96 -23.02 22.47
N ARG A 56 24.62 -22.27 21.59
CA ARG A 56 23.95 -21.35 20.64
C ARG A 56 22.88 -22.03 19.77
N PHE A 57 23.13 -23.27 19.31
CA PHE A 57 22.21 -24.00 18.45
C PHE A 57 21.10 -24.66 19.26
N VAL A 58 21.41 -25.08 20.49
CA VAL A 58 20.43 -25.59 21.46
C VAL A 58 19.43 -24.51 21.85
N ASP A 59 19.89 -23.34 22.27
CA ASP A 59 19.02 -22.21 22.67
C ASP A 59 18.09 -21.81 21.53
N MET A 60 18.65 -21.74 20.33
CA MET A 60 17.95 -21.40 19.11
C MET A 60 16.88 -22.43 18.71
N PHE A 61 17.16 -23.73 18.88
CA PHE A 61 16.19 -24.79 18.68
C PHE A 61 15.06 -24.73 19.72
N LEU A 62 15.40 -24.45 20.99
CA LEU A 62 14.42 -24.29 22.06
C LEU A 62 13.52 -23.08 21.84
N ASP A 63 14.05 -21.96 21.34
CA ASP A 63 13.26 -20.77 21.04
C ASP A 63 12.27 -21.02 19.89
N GLU A 64 12.70 -21.73 18.83
CA GLU A 64 11.81 -22.19 17.76
C GLU A 64 10.71 -23.11 18.31
N ALA A 65 11.07 -24.08 19.15
CA ALA A 65 10.12 -25.00 19.77
C ALA A 65 9.11 -24.29 20.66
N ARG A 66 9.55 -23.33 21.49
CA ARG A 66 8.68 -22.53 22.37
C ARG A 66 7.66 -21.73 21.57
N ILE A 67 8.11 -21.04 20.52
CA ILE A 67 7.22 -20.27 19.64
C ILE A 67 6.22 -21.20 18.95
N ALA A 68 6.70 -22.29 18.36
CA ALA A 68 5.84 -23.24 17.65
C ALA A 68 4.80 -23.92 18.57
N ALA A 69 5.18 -24.24 19.82
CA ALA A 69 4.28 -24.82 20.82
C ALA A 69 3.19 -23.84 21.28
N GLY A 70 3.45 -22.53 21.27
CA GLY A 70 2.49 -21.50 21.64
C GLY A 70 1.40 -21.24 20.58
N ILE A 71 1.60 -21.71 19.34
CA ILE A 71 0.68 -21.42 18.24
C ILE A 71 -0.33 -22.57 18.09
N GLN A 72 -1.59 -22.29 18.42
CA GLN A 72 -2.71 -23.21 18.18
C GLN A 72 -3.56 -22.70 17.02
N HIS A 73 -3.33 -23.23 15.82
CA HIS A 73 -4.07 -22.80 14.64
C HIS A 73 -4.11 -23.87 13.54
N LYS A 74 -5.25 -24.02 12.86
CA LYS A 74 -5.43 -25.07 11.83
C LYS A 74 -4.41 -24.99 10.70
N ASN A 75 -3.98 -23.78 10.34
CA ASN A 75 -3.01 -23.51 9.27
C ASN A 75 -1.56 -23.38 9.74
N VAL A 76 -1.24 -23.87 10.94
CA VAL A 76 0.14 -24.01 11.44
C VAL A 76 0.35 -25.47 11.82
N VAL A 77 1.56 -26.00 11.60
CA VAL A 77 1.90 -27.35 12.04
C VAL A 77 1.86 -27.45 13.56
N GLN A 78 1.13 -28.44 14.08
CA GLN A 78 0.99 -28.62 15.51
C GLN A 78 2.22 -29.32 16.10
N VAL A 79 2.87 -28.63 17.03
CA VAL A 79 3.84 -29.24 17.94
C VAL A 79 3.09 -30.03 19.01
N THR A 80 3.48 -31.29 19.18
CA THR A 80 2.88 -32.20 20.15
C THR A 80 3.74 -32.37 21.39
N ASP A 81 5.07 -32.41 21.23
CA ASP A 81 6.00 -32.70 22.33
C ASP A 81 7.35 -32.03 22.07
N LEU A 82 8.02 -31.63 23.15
CA LEU A 82 9.41 -31.17 23.15
C LEU A 82 10.11 -31.95 24.25
N GLY A 83 11.17 -32.67 23.89
CA GLY A 83 11.83 -33.56 24.83
C GLY A 83 13.33 -33.61 24.67
N HIS A 84 13.96 -34.20 25.68
CA HIS A 84 15.39 -34.47 25.73
C HIS A 84 15.58 -35.94 26.07
N SER A 85 16.34 -36.67 25.25
CA SER A 85 16.63 -38.09 25.44
C SER A 85 18.13 -38.34 25.22
N GLY A 86 18.87 -38.57 26.30
CA GLY A 86 20.33 -38.72 26.23
C GLY A 86 21.00 -37.39 25.85
N GLN A 87 21.60 -37.33 24.67
CA GLN A 87 22.19 -36.11 24.07
C GLN A 87 21.28 -35.49 23.00
N HIS A 88 20.09 -36.04 22.79
CA HIS A 88 19.20 -35.67 21.70
C HIS A 88 18.09 -34.76 22.19
N LEU A 89 18.17 -33.49 21.80
CA LEU A 89 17.04 -32.57 21.88
C LEU A 89 16.15 -32.75 20.64
N TYR A 90 14.85 -32.93 20.86
CA TYR A 90 13.92 -33.24 19.78
C TYR A 90 12.57 -32.56 19.95
N LEU A 91 11.96 -32.21 18.82
CA LEU A 91 10.62 -31.64 18.69
C LEU A 91 9.74 -32.61 17.92
N VAL A 92 8.59 -32.96 18.49
CA VAL A 92 7.63 -33.85 17.85
C VAL A 92 6.46 -33.05 17.32
N MET A 93 6.15 -33.28 16.05
CA MET A 93 5.11 -32.59 15.30
C MET A 93 4.13 -33.60 14.71
N GLU A 94 2.94 -33.12 14.37
CA GLU A 94 2.01 -33.92 13.58
C GLU A 94 2.62 -34.33 12.23
N TYR A 95 2.36 -35.56 11.80
CA TYR A 95 2.66 -35.98 10.44
C TYR A 95 1.58 -35.45 9.48
N LEU A 96 2.00 -34.80 8.41
CA LEU A 96 1.10 -34.23 7.40
C LEU A 96 1.08 -35.10 6.13
N GLU A 97 -0.11 -35.55 5.75
CA GLU A 97 -0.33 -36.29 4.49
C GLU A 97 -0.51 -35.30 3.32
N GLY A 98 0.57 -34.99 2.61
CA GLY A 98 0.55 -34.03 1.50
C GLY A 98 1.91 -33.71 0.92
N GLU A 99 2.03 -32.54 0.29
CA GLU A 99 3.26 -32.02 -0.33
C GLU A 99 3.46 -30.54 0.01
N ASN A 100 4.70 -30.07 -0.02
CA ASN A 100 4.97 -28.64 0.06
C ASN A 100 4.69 -27.91 -1.27
N VAL A 101 4.52 -26.60 -1.23
CA VAL A 101 4.23 -25.77 -2.41
C VAL A 101 5.36 -25.83 -3.45
N ALA A 102 6.62 -26.04 -3.03
CA ALA A 102 7.73 -26.24 -3.97
C ALA A 102 7.52 -27.48 -4.86
N ALA A 103 7.12 -28.60 -4.25
CA ALA A 103 6.78 -29.83 -4.96
C ALA A 103 5.53 -29.66 -5.83
N LEU A 104 4.53 -28.91 -5.36
CA LEU A 104 3.34 -28.55 -6.15
C LEU A 104 3.72 -27.80 -7.45
N ILE A 105 4.57 -26.77 -7.36
CA ILE A 105 5.00 -25.99 -8.53
C ILE A 105 5.80 -26.89 -9.51
N LYS A 106 6.74 -27.68 -9.00
CA LYS A 106 7.56 -28.59 -9.83
C LYS A 106 6.71 -29.63 -10.54
N ARG A 107 5.79 -30.29 -9.82
CA ARG A 107 4.88 -31.28 -10.41
C ARG A 107 3.96 -30.65 -11.46
N SER A 108 3.41 -29.47 -11.15
CA SER A 108 2.60 -28.67 -12.08
C SER A 108 3.36 -28.37 -13.39
N LEU A 109 4.65 -28.04 -13.29
CA LEU A 109 5.53 -27.84 -14.46
C LEU A 109 5.76 -29.14 -15.22
N ALA A 110 6.13 -30.22 -14.54
CA ALA A 110 6.42 -31.53 -15.14
C ALA A 110 5.23 -32.07 -15.95
N VAL A 111 4.02 -31.95 -15.39
CA VAL A 111 2.78 -32.41 -16.05
C VAL A 111 2.12 -31.33 -16.92
N LYS A 112 2.76 -30.17 -17.09
CA LYS A 112 2.28 -29.01 -17.86
C LYS A 112 0.86 -28.54 -17.50
N ARG A 113 0.43 -28.72 -16.25
CA ARG A 113 -0.88 -28.30 -15.75
C ARG A 113 -0.73 -27.10 -14.84
N LYS A 114 -1.34 -25.96 -15.18
CA LYS A 114 -1.31 -24.76 -14.34
C LYS A 114 -2.12 -25.00 -13.06
N THR A 115 -1.59 -24.59 -11.91
CA THR A 115 -2.40 -24.34 -10.72
C THR A 115 -3.40 -23.23 -11.05
N SER A 116 -4.69 -23.42 -10.77
CA SER A 116 -5.66 -22.35 -11.04
C SER A 116 -5.36 -21.13 -10.15
N PHE A 117 -5.63 -19.93 -10.67
CA PHE A 117 -5.37 -18.69 -9.93
C PHE A 117 -6.11 -18.63 -8.60
N GLY A 118 -7.33 -19.16 -8.56
CA GLY A 118 -8.12 -19.26 -7.33
C GLY A 118 -7.53 -20.20 -6.29
N LEU A 119 -6.97 -21.34 -6.71
CA LEU A 119 -6.27 -22.25 -5.81
C LEU A 119 -4.95 -21.66 -5.32
N ALA A 120 -4.20 -20.97 -6.18
CA ALA A 120 -2.99 -20.24 -5.78
C ALA A 120 -3.31 -19.16 -4.72
N ALA A 121 -4.37 -18.37 -4.95
CA ALA A 121 -4.85 -17.38 -4.00
C ALA A 121 -5.31 -18.03 -2.68
N TYR A 122 -6.03 -19.15 -2.74
CA TYR A 122 -6.52 -19.89 -1.57
C TYR A 122 -5.37 -20.44 -0.72
N ILE A 123 -4.37 -21.06 -1.34
CA ILE A 123 -3.18 -21.58 -0.64
C ILE A 123 -2.51 -20.47 0.17
N VAL A 124 -2.27 -19.32 -0.45
CA VAL A 124 -1.61 -18.19 0.22
C VAL A 124 -2.54 -17.52 1.24
N ALA A 125 -3.86 -17.48 1.00
CA ALA A 125 -4.84 -16.97 1.97
C ALA A 125 -4.85 -17.80 3.26
N GLU A 126 -4.78 -19.13 3.16
CA GLU A 126 -4.73 -20.01 4.33
C GLU A 126 -3.36 -19.92 5.05
N ALA A 127 -2.27 -19.76 4.31
CA ALA A 127 -0.95 -19.46 4.89
C ALA A 127 -0.95 -18.10 5.62
N CYS A 128 -1.60 -17.06 5.08
CA CYS A 128 -1.81 -15.79 5.76
C CYS A 128 -2.55 -15.98 7.09
N SER A 129 -3.53 -16.89 7.16
CA SER A 129 -4.27 -17.17 8.40
C SER A 129 -3.35 -17.73 9.48
N GLY A 130 -2.49 -18.69 9.12
CA GLY A 130 -1.51 -19.28 10.04
C GLY A 130 -0.47 -18.27 10.53
N LEU A 131 0.09 -17.47 9.62
CA LEU A 131 1.06 -16.43 9.98
C LEU A 131 0.43 -15.34 10.83
N HIS A 132 -0.81 -14.92 10.54
CA HIS A 132 -1.49 -13.93 11.35
C HIS A 132 -1.69 -14.41 12.79
N ALA A 133 -2.10 -15.67 12.99
CA ALA A 133 -2.25 -16.25 14.32
C ALA A 133 -0.92 -16.20 15.11
N ALA A 134 0.21 -16.45 14.46
CA ALA A 134 1.52 -16.32 15.09
C ALA A 134 1.89 -14.85 15.39
N HIS A 135 1.57 -13.92 14.48
CA HIS A 135 1.85 -12.49 14.66
C HIS A 135 1.06 -11.84 15.80
N GLU A 136 -0.11 -12.38 16.13
CA GLU A 136 -1.00 -11.90 17.20
C GLU A 136 -0.78 -12.60 18.54
N LEU A 137 0.21 -13.48 18.66
CA LEU A 137 0.54 -14.10 19.93
C LEU A 137 0.96 -13.06 20.97
N THR A 138 0.51 -13.30 22.20
CA THR A 138 0.78 -12.47 23.37
C THR A 138 1.41 -13.31 24.48
N ASP A 139 2.14 -12.68 25.39
CA ASP A 139 2.57 -13.31 26.64
C ASP A 139 1.40 -13.43 27.64
N ASP A 140 1.65 -14.05 28.80
CA ASP A 140 0.66 -14.20 29.88
C ASP A 140 0.12 -12.85 30.40
N ALA A 141 0.84 -11.75 30.16
CA ALA A 141 0.42 -10.39 30.51
C ALA A 141 -0.39 -9.69 29.39
N GLY A 142 -0.64 -10.36 28.26
CA GLY A 142 -1.35 -9.81 27.10
C GLY A 142 -0.51 -8.89 26.21
N SER A 143 0.81 -8.83 26.42
CA SER A 143 1.71 -8.03 25.58
C SER A 143 2.07 -8.79 24.30
N PRO A 144 2.06 -8.14 23.12
CA PRO A 144 2.42 -8.81 21.87
C PRO A 144 3.86 -9.33 21.89
N LEU A 145 4.06 -10.59 21.52
CA LEU A 145 5.40 -11.20 21.44
C LEU A 145 6.22 -10.71 20.23
N GLY A 146 5.58 -10.06 19.25
CA GLY A 146 6.25 -9.52 18.07
C GLY A 146 6.88 -10.59 17.17
N ILE A 147 6.29 -11.79 17.13
CA ILE A 147 6.81 -12.92 16.37
C ILE A 147 6.76 -12.62 14.86
N VAL A 148 7.86 -12.92 14.18
CA VAL A 148 8.00 -12.86 12.72
C VAL A 148 8.64 -14.16 12.28
N HIS A 149 8.10 -14.82 11.25
CA HIS A 149 8.55 -16.13 10.82
C HIS A 149 9.91 -16.10 10.11
N ARG A 150 10.19 -15.06 9.30
CA ARG A 150 11.51 -14.78 8.65
C ARG A 150 12.02 -15.82 7.64
N ASP A 151 11.29 -16.91 7.44
CA ASP A 151 11.66 -18.03 6.56
C ASP A 151 10.46 -18.55 5.75
N VAL A 152 9.54 -17.68 5.39
CA VAL A 152 8.41 -18.04 4.54
C VAL A 152 8.94 -18.35 3.12
N SER A 153 8.67 -19.56 2.64
CA SER A 153 9.09 -20.03 1.32
C SER A 153 8.18 -21.17 0.84
N PRO A 154 8.21 -21.57 -0.45
CA PRO A 154 7.41 -22.68 -0.95
C PRO A 154 7.67 -24.02 -0.26
N GLN A 155 8.83 -24.20 0.37
CA GLN A 155 9.17 -25.41 1.15
C GLN A 155 8.47 -25.44 2.51
N ASN A 156 8.15 -24.26 3.06
CA ASN A 156 7.56 -24.08 4.39
C ASN A 156 6.04 -23.81 4.35
N VAL A 157 5.42 -23.94 3.17
CA VAL A 157 3.96 -23.97 3.02
C VAL A 157 3.57 -25.36 2.52
N PHE A 158 2.78 -26.07 3.31
CA PHE A 158 2.40 -27.45 3.08
C PHE A 158 0.93 -27.56 2.71
N VAL A 159 0.62 -28.38 1.71
CA VAL A 159 -0.74 -28.65 1.24
C VAL A 159 -1.04 -30.13 1.41
N THR A 160 -2.03 -30.43 2.23
CA THR A 160 -2.49 -31.80 2.48
C THR A 160 -3.32 -32.33 1.31
N TYR A 161 -3.37 -33.65 1.14
CA TYR A 161 -4.20 -34.29 0.11
C TYR A 161 -5.72 -34.12 0.36
N SER A 162 -6.11 -33.64 1.53
CA SER A 162 -7.48 -33.25 1.86
C SER A 162 -7.77 -31.76 1.63
N GLY A 163 -6.83 -30.99 1.09
CA GLY A 163 -7.02 -29.56 0.77
C GLY A 163 -6.68 -28.58 1.88
N GLY A 164 -6.30 -29.06 3.07
CA GLY A 164 -5.82 -28.21 4.16
C GLY A 164 -4.41 -27.68 3.90
N VAL A 165 -4.15 -26.43 4.32
CA VAL A 165 -2.86 -25.74 4.13
C VAL A 165 -2.25 -25.40 5.48
N LYS A 166 -0.96 -25.68 5.66
CA LYS A 166 -0.22 -25.46 6.92
C LYS A 166 1.12 -24.80 6.69
N VAL A 167 1.47 -23.84 7.54
CA VAL A 167 2.80 -23.22 7.61
C VAL A 167 3.69 -24.08 8.51
N LEU A 168 4.92 -24.34 8.06
CA LEU A 168 5.94 -25.14 8.74
C LEU A 168 7.09 -24.26 9.25
N ASP A 169 7.75 -24.70 10.32
CA ASP A 169 9.07 -24.23 10.78
C ASP A 169 9.23 -22.70 10.93
N PHE A 170 8.93 -22.15 12.10
CA PHE A 170 9.22 -20.74 12.39
C PHE A 170 10.74 -20.54 12.47
N GLY A 171 11.30 -19.89 11.45
CA GLY A 171 12.75 -19.69 11.23
C GLY A 171 13.44 -18.73 12.22
N VAL A 172 13.08 -18.79 13.50
CA VAL A 172 13.68 -18.04 14.62
C VAL A 172 15.20 -18.22 14.63
N ALA A 173 15.65 -19.41 14.23
CA ALA A 173 17.05 -19.76 14.12
C ALA A 173 17.90 -18.92 13.17
N LYS A 174 17.30 -18.31 12.15
CA LYS A 174 18.05 -17.59 11.12
C LYS A 174 18.40 -16.16 11.51
N ALA A 175 17.92 -15.70 12.66
CA ALA A 175 18.23 -14.39 13.22
C ALA A 175 19.71 -14.26 13.63
N PHE A 176 20.29 -15.34 14.17
CA PHE A 176 21.61 -15.31 14.81
C PHE A 176 22.76 -15.77 13.92
N VAL A 177 22.48 -16.50 12.82
CA VAL A 177 23.50 -17.04 11.90
C VAL A 177 24.09 -15.96 10.96
N ARG A 178 23.68 -14.70 11.09
CA ARG A 178 24.08 -13.59 10.19
C ARG A 178 25.52 -13.08 10.33
N ILE A 179 26.40 -13.74 11.09
CA ILE A 179 27.78 -13.24 11.33
C ILE A 179 28.85 -14.35 11.24
N SER A 180 28.70 -15.35 10.36
CA SER A 180 29.82 -16.28 10.09
C SER A 180 29.91 -16.61 8.59
N PRO A 181 31.03 -16.27 7.93
CA PRO A 181 31.30 -16.61 6.53
C PRO A 181 31.38 -18.13 6.23
N GLU A 182 31.31 -18.98 7.26
CA GLU A 182 31.69 -20.39 7.20
C GLU A 182 30.51 -21.38 7.18
N THR A 183 29.24 -20.92 7.14
CA THR A 183 28.11 -21.85 7.04
C THR A 183 27.93 -22.38 5.61
N GLU A 184 27.94 -23.72 5.50
CA GLU A 184 27.86 -24.54 4.29
C GLU A 184 27.07 -23.92 3.12
N ALA A 185 27.78 -23.71 2.01
CA ALA A 185 27.39 -22.94 0.84
C ALA A 185 26.17 -23.47 0.04
N GLY A 186 25.59 -24.62 0.42
CA GLY A 186 24.49 -25.26 -0.32
C GLY A 186 23.09 -24.75 0.05
N GLN A 187 22.76 -24.66 1.34
CA GLN A 187 21.39 -24.32 1.78
C GLN A 187 21.11 -22.82 1.81
N LEU A 188 22.13 -21.97 2.00
CA LEU A 188 21.95 -20.52 1.98
C LEU A 188 21.56 -19.99 0.59
N LYS A 189 22.04 -20.65 -0.48
CA LYS A 189 21.92 -20.15 -1.86
C LYS A 189 20.48 -20.01 -2.35
N GLY A 190 19.54 -20.86 -1.90
CA GLY A 190 18.14 -20.85 -2.37
C GLY A 190 17.12 -20.12 -1.49
N LYS A 191 17.41 -19.91 -0.20
CA LYS A 191 16.46 -19.24 0.72
C LYS A 191 16.60 -17.71 0.74
N VAL A 192 17.73 -17.18 0.27
CA VAL A 192 17.93 -15.74 0.10
C VAL A 192 16.89 -15.11 -0.83
N GLU A 193 16.41 -15.87 -1.82
CA GLU A 193 15.47 -15.44 -2.87
C GLU A 193 14.09 -15.01 -2.33
N TYR A 194 13.73 -15.44 -1.11
CA TYR A 194 12.46 -15.09 -0.46
C TYR A 194 12.60 -14.03 0.62
N MET A 195 13.82 -13.53 0.86
CA MET A 195 14.04 -12.49 1.86
C MET A 195 13.31 -11.22 1.46
N SER A 196 12.76 -10.53 2.46
CA SER A 196 12.26 -9.17 2.26
C SER A 196 13.42 -8.20 2.01
N PRO A 197 13.17 -7.05 1.33
CA PRO A 197 14.19 -6.03 1.10
C PRO A 197 14.81 -5.45 2.37
N GLU A 198 14.06 -5.41 3.47
CA GLU A 198 14.55 -5.02 4.79
C GLU A 198 15.41 -6.13 5.42
N GLN A 199 15.05 -7.41 5.25
CA GLN A 199 15.83 -8.56 5.68
C GLN A 199 17.15 -8.65 4.90
N ALA A 200 17.14 -8.46 3.59
CA ALA A 200 18.33 -8.41 2.76
C ALA A 200 19.31 -7.28 3.15
N ARG A 201 18.79 -6.16 3.68
CA ARG A 201 19.58 -5.00 4.13
C ARG A 201 19.96 -5.03 5.62
N GLY A 202 19.51 -6.03 6.37
CA GLY A 202 19.74 -6.09 7.81
C GLY A 202 19.01 -5.02 8.63
N LYS A 203 17.90 -4.48 8.10
CA LYS A 203 17.05 -3.53 8.84
C LYS A 203 16.15 -4.26 9.84
N PRO A 204 15.60 -3.56 10.85
CA PRO A 204 14.59 -4.13 11.75
C PRO A 204 13.43 -4.75 10.97
N LEU A 205 13.00 -5.92 11.41
CA LEU A 205 11.93 -6.69 10.76
C LEU A 205 10.64 -6.60 11.59
N ASP A 206 9.53 -6.59 10.89
CA ASP A 206 8.20 -6.82 11.47
C ASP A 206 7.42 -7.82 10.60
N ARG A 207 6.17 -8.10 10.98
CA ARG A 207 5.25 -9.01 10.27
C ARG A 207 5.14 -8.78 8.76
N ARG A 208 5.43 -7.57 8.27
CA ARG A 208 5.34 -7.23 6.83
C ARG A 208 6.47 -7.85 6.02
N SER A 209 7.54 -8.33 6.66
CA SER A 209 8.55 -9.17 6.00
C SER A 209 7.96 -10.52 5.55
N ASP A 210 7.14 -11.16 6.39
CA ASP A 210 6.47 -12.41 6.03
C ASP A 210 5.43 -12.20 4.91
N ILE A 211 4.76 -11.05 4.89
CA ILE A 211 3.81 -10.65 3.83
C ILE A 211 4.53 -10.54 2.47
N PHE A 212 5.73 -9.94 2.45
CA PHE A 212 6.52 -9.86 1.22
C PHE A 212 6.90 -11.25 0.73
N ALA A 213 7.39 -12.12 1.62
CA ALA A 213 7.77 -13.48 1.28
C ALA A 213 6.57 -14.31 0.77
N LEU A 214 5.37 -14.16 1.35
CA LEU A 214 4.14 -14.73 0.78
C LEU A 214 3.81 -14.16 -0.60
N GLY A 215 4.06 -12.88 -0.84
CA GLY A 215 3.95 -12.26 -2.16
C GLY A 215 4.86 -12.93 -3.19
N VAL A 216 6.08 -13.30 -2.80
CA VAL A 216 7.02 -14.07 -3.65
C VAL A 216 6.44 -15.45 -3.92
N VAL A 217 6.02 -16.19 -2.90
CA VAL A 217 5.39 -17.52 -3.05
C VAL A 217 4.20 -17.48 -4.00
N LEU A 218 3.33 -16.46 -3.86
CA LEU A 218 2.16 -16.28 -4.72
C LEU A 218 2.56 -15.97 -6.16
N TYR A 219 3.55 -15.12 -6.37
CA TYR A 219 4.09 -14.82 -7.70
C TYR A 219 4.58 -16.10 -8.39
N GLU A 220 5.32 -16.95 -7.68
CA GLU A 220 5.85 -18.19 -8.25
C GLU A 220 4.74 -19.22 -8.53
N LEU A 221 3.72 -19.32 -7.69
CA LEU A 221 2.54 -20.16 -7.95
C LEU A 221 1.81 -19.75 -9.25
N VAL A 222 1.71 -18.44 -9.51
CA VAL A 222 0.99 -17.86 -10.66
C VAL A 222 1.83 -17.92 -11.93
N SER A 223 3.09 -17.51 -11.85
CA SER A 223 3.97 -17.39 -13.02
C SER A 223 4.75 -18.66 -13.35
N ARG A 224 4.95 -19.54 -12.35
CA ARG A 224 5.88 -20.69 -12.39
C ARG A 224 7.32 -20.28 -12.74
N ARG A 225 7.73 -19.06 -12.36
CA ARG A 225 9.08 -18.51 -12.51
C ARG A 225 9.64 -18.13 -11.15
N ARG A 226 10.95 -18.28 -10.95
CA ARG A 226 11.65 -17.71 -9.78
C ARG A 226 11.76 -16.20 -9.92
N LEU A 227 11.17 -15.45 -8.99
CA LEU A 227 11.08 -13.99 -9.12
C LEU A 227 12.45 -13.31 -8.99
N PHE A 228 13.21 -13.66 -7.96
CA PHE A 228 14.47 -12.98 -7.61
C PHE A 228 15.74 -13.82 -7.77
N LYS A 229 15.64 -15.06 -8.24
CA LYS A 229 16.81 -15.89 -8.46
C LYS A 229 17.64 -15.33 -9.61
N ARG A 230 18.94 -15.14 -9.36
CA ARG A 230 19.95 -14.69 -10.33
C ARG A 230 21.19 -15.58 -10.22
N ASP A 231 22.14 -15.39 -11.12
CA ASP A 231 23.37 -16.21 -11.21
C ASP A 231 24.23 -16.19 -9.93
N SER A 232 24.11 -15.14 -9.11
CA SER A 232 24.80 -15.04 -7.82
C SER A 232 23.88 -14.63 -6.68
N VAL A 233 24.28 -14.97 -5.45
CA VAL A 233 23.59 -14.53 -4.22
C VAL A 233 23.54 -13.01 -4.14
N LEU A 234 24.65 -12.33 -4.47
CA LEU A 234 24.70 -10.87 -4.46
C LEU A 234 23.72 -10.29 -5.48
N ALA A 235 23.69 -10.80 -6.72
CA ALA A 235 22.75 -10.36 -7.74
C ALA A 235 21.28 -10.62 -7.31
N SER A 236 21.01 -11.73 -6.64
CA SER A 236 19.68 -12.04 -6.10
C SER A 236 19.28 -11.04 -5.00
N LEU A 237 20.19 -10.68 -4.10
CA LEU A 237 19.98 -9.65 -3.08
C LEU A 237 19.77 -8.26 -3.71
N GLU A 238 20.50 -7.94 -4.78
CA GLU A 238 20.26 -6.72 -5.57
C GLU A 238 18.90 -6.73 -6.25
N ALA A 239 18.46 -7.85 -6.83
CA ALA A 239 17.13 -8.00 -7.41
C ALA A 239 16.02 -7.81 -6.37
N ILE A 240 16.19 -8.42 -5.19
CA ILE A 240 15.28 -8.25 -4.05
C ILE A 240 15.20 -6.77 -3.65
N THR A 241 16.31 -6.05 -3.63
CA THR A 241 16.37 -4.70 -3.05
C THR A 241 16.09 -3.57 -4.04
N LYS A 242 16.45 -3.73 -5.32
CA LYS A 242 16.51 -2.66 -6.32
C LYS A 242 15.65 -2.91 -7.56
N GLU A 243 15.54 -4.17 -8.02
CA GLU A 243 14.84 -4.44 -9.28
C GLU A 243 13.32 -4.24 -9.15
N PRO A 244 12.67 -3.62 -10.16
CA PRO A 244 11.22 -3.53 -10.21
C PRO A 244 10.60 -4.92 -10.39
N ILE A 245 9.39 -5.10 -9.86
CA ILE A 245 8.63 -6.33 -10.03
C ILE A 245 7.98 -6.30 -11.40
N LEU A 246 8.27 -7.30 -12.24
CA LEU A 246 7.56 -7.49 -13.49
C LEU A 246 6.10 -7.84 -13.17
N PRO A 247 5.09 -7.17 -13.75
CA PRO A 247 3.69 -7.53 -13.49
C PRO A 247 3.41 -8.99 -13.88
N PRO A 248 2.72 -9.78 -13.02
CA PRO A 248 2.32 -11.16 -13.32
C PRO A 248 1.66 -11.34 -14.69
N SER A 249 0.82 -10.40 -15.13
CA SER A 249 0.17 -10.39 -16.45
C SER A 249 1.13 -10.40 -17.63
N GLN A 250 2.38 -9.95 -17.47
CA GLN A 250 3.38 -10.02 -18.54
C GLN A 250 4.01 -11.41 -18.68
N VAL A 251 3.91 -12.26 -17.66
CA VAL A 251 4.48 -13.61 -17.62
C VAL A 251 3.40 -14.69 -17.70
N ALA A 252 2.22 -14.39 -17.15
CA ALA A 252 1.01 -15.19 -17.18
C ALA A 252 -0.16 -14.28 -17.63
N PRO A 253 -0.38 -14.11 -18.95
CA PRO A 253 -1.38 -13.20 -19.51
C PRO A 253 -2.81 -13.38 -18.99
N ASP A 254 -3.15 -14.61 -18.58
CA ASP A 254 -4.46 -14.95 -18.04
C ASP A 254 -4.66 -14.52 -16.57
N CYS A 255 -3.63 -13.93 -15.93
CA CYS A 255 -3.67 -13.55 -14.51
C CYS A 255 -4.75 -12.49 -14.27
N PRO A 256 -5.71 -12.73 -13.37
CA PRO A 256 -6.73 -11.75 -13.01
C PRO A 256 -6.11 -10.47 -12.46
N VAL A 257 -6.64 -9.31 -12.86
CA VAL A 257 -6.19 -8.00 -12.38
C VAL A 257 -6.29 -7.88 -10.86
N SER A 258 -7.33 -8.50 -10.28
CA SER A 258 -7.53 -8.56 -8.83
C SER A 258 -6.38 -9.30 -8.12
N LEU A 259 -5.93 -10.44 -8.66
CA LEU A 259 -4.81 -11.22 -8.14
C LEU A 259 -3.47 -10.49 -8.33
N GLU A 260 -3.24 -9.94 -9.52
CA GLU A 260 -2.04 -9.15 -9.81
C GLU A 260 -1.88 -7.99 -8.82
N ARG A 261 -2.96 -7.25 -8.56
CA ARG A 261 -2.94 -6.16 -7.58
C ARG A 261 -2.54 -6.63 -6.19
N VAL A 262 -2.99 -7.81 -5.76
CA VAL A 262 -2.62 -8.37 -4.46
C VAL A 262 -1.13 -8.71 -4.42
N ILE A 263 -0.63 -9.38 -5.48
CA ILE A 263 0.78 -9.74 -5.63
C ILE A 263 1.67 -8.50 -5.60
N LEU A 264 1.36 -7.49 -6.43
CA LEU A 264 2.15 -6.27 -6.54
C LEU A 264 2.15 -5.46 -5.25
N LYS A 265 1.02 -5.42 -4.52
CA LYS A 265 0.94 -4.76 -3.20
C LYS A 265 1.76 -5.50 -2.14
N ALA A 266 1.77 -6.83 -2.13
CA ALA A 266 2.60 -7.60 -1.20
C ALA A 266 4.11 -7.43 -1.48
N LEU A 267 4.48 -7.28 -2.76
CA LEU A 267 5.86 -7.16 -3.23
C LEU A 267 6.41 -5.72 -3.27
N VAL A 268 5.69 -4.73 -2.75
CA VAL A 268 6.21 -3.36 -2.64
C VAL A 268 7.50 -3.38 -1.81
N LYS A 269 8.57 -2.77 -2.32
CA LYS A 269 9.89 -2.86 -1.69
C LYS A 269 9.92 -2.19 -0.32
N ASP A 270 9.22 -1.08 -0.17
CA ASP A 270 9.00 -0.43 1.12
C ASP A 270 7.91 -1.16 1.93
N PRO A 271 8.20 -1.64 3.16
CA PRO A 271 7.20 -2.27 4.02
C PRO A 271 5.95 -1.43 4.26
N ALA A 272 6.04 -0.09 4.29
CA ALA A 272 4.86 0.76 4.54
C ALA A 272 3.85 0.78 3.39
N GLY A 273 4.27 0.42 2.17
CA GLY A 273 3.37 0.27 1.02
C GLY A 273 2.69 -1.10 0.91
N ARG A 274 3.02 -2.05 1.80
CA ARG A 274 2.42 -3.40 1.83
C ARG A 274 1.13 -3.42 2.65
N TYR A 275 0.50 -4.60 2.71
CA TYR A 275 -0.53 -4.87 3.71
C TYR A 275 0.02 -4.67 5.12
N ALA A 276 -0.77 -4.11 6.03
CA ALA A 276 -0.33 -3.90 7.41
C ALA A 276 -0.29 -5.23 8.19
N THR A 277 -1.22 -6.14 7.87
CA THR A 277 -1.33 -7.46 8.51
C THR A 277 -1.60 -8.56 7.49
N ALA A 278 -1.23 -9.80 7.83
CA ALA A 278 -1.54 -10.97 7.00
C ALA A 278 -3.06 -11.19 6.86
N ALA A 279 -3.87 -10.78 7.85
CA ALA A 279 -5.34 -10.82 7.75
C ALA A 279 -5.91 -9.91 6.64
N GLU A 280 -5.29 -8.75 6.40
CA GLU A 280 -5.70 -7.88 5.30
C GLU A 280 -5.39 -8.50 3.94
N MET A 281 -4.18 -9.05 3.78
CA MET A 281 -3.80 -9.77 2.56
C MET A 281 -4.72 -10.97 2.32
N ARG A 282 -5.01 -11.74 3.38
CA ARG A 282 -5.93 -12.88 3.34
C ARG A 282 -7.31 -12.49 2.80
N ARG A 283 -7.86 -11.37 3.27
CA ARG A 283 -9.19 -10.91 2.87
C ARG A 283 -9.25 -10.65 1.35
N ASP A 284 -8.24 -9.97 0.81
CA ASP A 284 -8.18 -9.68 -0.61
C ASP A 284 -7.94 -10.95 -1.45
N LEU A 285 -7.14 -11.89 -0.94
CA LEU A 285 -6.94 -13.20 -1.60
C LEU A 285 -8.20 -14.06 -1.61
N LEU A 286 -8.98 -14.09 -0.53
CA LEU A 286 -10.26 -14.81 -0.51
C LEU A 286 -11.26 -14.22 -1.50
N ALA A 287 -11.28 -12.89 -1.66
CA ALA A 287 -12.09 -12.26 -2.69
C ALA A 287 -11.70 -12.75 -4.10
N VAL A 288 -10.39 -12.86 -4.38
CA VAL A 288 -9.88 -13.46 -5.63
C VAL A 288 -10.27 -14.93 -5.77
N THR A 289 -10.17 -15.72 -4.70
CA THR A 289 -10.57 -17.13 -4.70
C THR A 289 -12.04 -17.28 -5.08
N HIS A 290 -12.93 -16.49 -4.48
CA HIS A 290 -14.36 -16.50 -4.81
C HIS A 290 -14.65 -16.01 -6.24
N GLU A 291 -13.96 -14.97 -6.70
CA GLU A 291 -14.07 -14.47 -8.08
C GLU A 291 -13.72 -15.54 -9.11
N THR A 292 -12.67 -16.33 -8.85
CA THR A 292 -12.08 -17.26 -9.84
C THR A 292 -12.60 -18.70 -9.75
N LEU A 293 -12.98 -19.18 -8.56
CA LEU A 293 -13.55 -20.52 -8.37
C LEU A 293 -15.09 -20.52 -8.33
N GLY A 294 -15.72 -19.35 -8.23
CA GLY A 294 -17.16 -19.22 -8.12
C GLY A 294 -17.71 -19.86 -6.85
N ALA A 295 -18.71 -20.73 -6.99
CA ALA A 295 -19.39 -21.40 -5.87
C ALA A 295 -18.71 -22.70 -5.40
N ALA A 296 -17.60 -23.10 -6.02
CA ALA A 296 -16.87 -24.28 -5.59
C ALA A 296 -16.24 -24.06 -4.21
N ASP A 297 -16.31 -25.07 -3.34
CA ASP A 297 -15.56 -25.07 -2.08
C ASP A 297 -14.05 -25.12 -2.39
N PRO A 298 -13.27 -24.08 -2.06
CA PRO A 298 -11.85 -24.02 -2.38
C PRO A 298 -11.04 -25.15 -1.74
N GLU A 299 -11.43 -25.61 -0.54
CA GLU A 299 -10.74 -26.69 0.15
C GLU A 299 -10.91 -28.01 -0.59
N GLN A 300 -12.15 -28.34 -0.98
CA GLN A 300 -12.46 -29.54 -1.77
C GLN A 300 -11.86 -29.48 -3.17
N ALA A 301 -11.87 -28.31 -3.82
CA ALA A 301 -11.24 -28.11 -5.12
C ALA A 301 -9.72 -28.31 -5.03
N LEU A 302 -9.08 -27.82 -3.97
CA LEU A 302 -7.66 -28.04 -3.72
C LEU A 302 -7.37 -29.52 -3.44
N ALA A 303 -8.20 -30.18 -2.65
CA ALA A 303 -8.10 -31.62 -2.40
C ALA A 303 -8.15 -32.42 -3.70
N GLY A 304 -9.12 -32.13 -4.56
CA GLY A 304 -9.26 -32.76 -5.88
C GLY A 304 -8.01 -32.56 -6.75
N ALA A 305 -7.50 -31.33 -6.81
CA ALA A 305 -6.27 -31.02 -7.56
C ALA A 305 -5.05 -31.77 -7.01
N MET A 306 -4.92 -31.87 -5.69
CA MET A 306 -3.81 -32.59 -5.04
C MET A 306 -3.88 -34.10 -5.30
N GLN A 307 -5.08 -34.69 -5.22
CA GLN A 307 -5.28 -36.12 -5.53
C GLN A 307 -5.03 -36.42 -7.00
N GLU A 308 -5.35 -35.48 -7.90
CA GLU A 308 -5.07 -35.65 -9.33
C GLU A 308 -3.57 -35.54 -9.63
N LEU A 309 -2.89 -34.52 -9.11
CA LEU A 309 -1.47 -34.26 -9.40
C LEU A 309 -0.52 -35.28 -8.75
N PHE A 310 -0.89 -35.80 -7.57
CA PHE A 310 -0.04 -36.63 -6.72
C PHE A 310 -0.64 -38.00 -6.39
N ARG A 311 -1.51 -38.54 -7.26
CA ARG A 311 -2.18 -39.84 -7.04
C ARG A 311 -1.23 -40.96 -6.60
N ASP A 312 -0.11 -41.11 -7.31
CA ASP A 312 0.85 -42.19 -7.06
C ASP A 312 1.52 -42.01 -5.69
N ARG A 313 2.02 -40.81 -5.39
CA ARG A 313 2.63 -40.46 -4.09
C ARG A 313 1.66 -40.57 -2.92
N ALA A 314 0.40 -40.16 -3.13
CA ALA A 314 -0.65 -40.29 -2.11
C ALA A 314 -0.93 -41.76 -1.79
N THR A 315 -0.84 -42.65 -2.80
CA THR A 315 -0.99 -44.10 -2.62
C THR A 315 0.20 -44.70 -1.89
N GLU A 316 1.43 -44.36 -2.29
CA GLU A 316 2.66 -44.79 -1.62
C GLU A 316 2.72 -44.36 -0.15
N LYS A 317 2.42 -43.08 0.14
CA LYS A 317 2.40 -42.56 1.51
C LYS A 317 1.34 -43.23 2.37
N ARG A 318 0.16 -43.52 1.81
CA ARG A 318 -0.90 -44.23 2.54
C ARG A 318 -0.50 -45.65 2.89
N GLU A 319 0.16 -46.37 1.98
CA GLU A 319 0.65 -47.71 2.24
C GLU A 319 1.80 -47.70 3.25
N MET A 320 2.75 -46.78 3.15
CA MET A 320 3.77 -46.56 4.17
C MET A 320 3.14 -46.35 5.55
N LEU A 321 2.17 -45.44 5.68
CA LEU A 321 1.52 -45.16 6.96
C LEU A 321 0.73 -46.36 7.51
N ARG A 322 0.13 -47.16 6.63
CA ARG A 322 -0.51 -48.42 7.02
C ARG A 322 0.52 -49.37 7.63
N ARG A 323 1.69 -49.53 7.01
CA ARG A 323 2.79 -50.37 7.50
C ARG A 323 3.35 -49.85 8.83
N VAL A 324 3.52 -48.52 8.97
CA VAL A 324 3.94 -47.87 10.22
C VAL A 324 2.98 -48.21 11.37
N ARG A 325 1.67 -48.09 11.13
CA ARG A 325 0.59 -48.39 12.10
C ARG A 325 0.41 -49.89 12.36
N ALA A 326 0.86 -50.73 11.44
CA ALA A 326 0.83 -52.20 11.58
C ALA A 326 2.02 -52.73 12.39
N GLY A 327 2.89 -51.86 12.91
CA GLY A 327 4.02 -52.29 13.71
C GLY A 327 5.29 -52.62 12.92
N GLU A 328 5.28 -52.52 11.58
CA GLU A 328 6.43 -52.92 10.74
C GLU A 328 7.69 -52.09 11.05
N GLU A 329 8.84 -52.76 10.96
CA GLU A 329 10.17 -52.16 11.18
C GLU A 329 10.76 -51.74 9.83
N HIS A 330 11.28 -50.51 9.75
CA HIS A 330 11.84 -49.91 8.52
C HIS A 330 10.90 -49.95 7.29
N PRO A 331 9.69 -49.39 7.36
CA PRO A 331 8.93 -49.14 6.14
C PRO A 331 9.79 -48.33 5.16
N GLU A 332 9.81 -48.74 3.90
CA GLU A 332 10.40 -47.92 2.84
C GLU A 332 9.68 -46.57 2.87
N VAL A 333 10.40 -45.55 3.33
CA VAL A 333 9.92 -44.18 3.26
C VAL A 333 9.97 -43.84 1.77
N PRO A 334 8.82 -43.54 1.13
CA PRO A 334 8.83 -43.07 -0.24
C PRO A 334 9.75 -41.87 -0.27
N VAL A 335 10.91 -42.05 -0.90
CA VAL A 335 11.78 -40.92 -1.19
C VAL A 335 10.90 -40.01 -2.01
N ALA A 336 10.73 -38.76 -1.57
CA ALA A 336 10.22 -37.77 -2.49
C ALA A 336 11.31 -37.66 -3.55
N GLU A 337 11.30 -38.52 -4.59
CA GLU A 337 12.04 -38.27 -5.81
C GLU A 337 11.60 -36.86 -6.16
N PRO A 338 12.46 -35.85 -6.01
CA PRO A 338 12.00 -34.55 -6.39
C PRO A 338 11.75 -34.69 -7.90
N ASP A 339 10.83 -33.93 -8.46
CA ASP A 339 11.04 -33.48 -9.84
C ASP A 339 12.32 -32.60 -9.79
N GLU A 340 13.47 -33.20 -9.48
CA GLU A 340 14.80 -32.60 -9.29
C GLU A 340 15.37 -32.31 -10.66
N SER A 341 14.97 -33.11 -11.65
CA SER A 341 15.20 -32.85 -13.08
C SER A 341 14.45 -31.61 -13.60
N VAL A 342 13.41 -31.14 -12.90
CA VAL A 342 12.63 -29.96 -13.30
C VAL A 342 12.97 -28.79 -12.39
N ASP A 343 13.92 -27.98 -12.85
CA ASP A 343 14.18 -26.69 -12.25
C ASP A 343 13.06 -25.69 -12.56
N ILE A 344 12.65 -24.93 -11.54
CA ILE A 344 11.74 -23.81 -11.74
C ILE A 344 12.54 -22.73 -12.48
N PRO A 345 12.14 -22.36 -13.70
CA PRO A 345 12.90 -21.45 -14.53
C PRO A 345 12.98 -20.05 -13.91
N ASP A 346 14.13 -19.40 -14.08
CA ASP A 346 14.37 -18.05 -13.57
C ASP A 346 13.58 -17.01 -14.38
N LEU A 347 13.16 -15.94 -13.71
CA LEU A 347 12.57 -14.80 -14.40
C LEU A 347 13.66 -13.98 -15.09
N ILE A 348 13.73 -14.07 -16.41
CA ILE A 348 14.61 -13.23 -17.23
C ILE A 348 13.92 -11.87 -17.42
N VAL A 349 14.43 -10.84 -16.75
CA VAL A 349 14.02 -9.46 -17.01
C VAL A 349 14.88 -8.94 -18.17
N PRO A 350 14.33 -8.66 -19.36
CA PRO A 350 15.13 -8.14 -20.46
C PRO A 350 15.72 -6.77 -20.07
N PRO A 351 16.94 -6.42 -20.54
CA PRO A 351 17.48 -5.08 -20.37
C PRO A 351 16.52 -4.07 -21.01
N SER A 352 16.29 -2.96 -20.32
CA SER A 352 15.37 -1.88 -20.69
C SER A 352 15.46 -1.55 -22.19
N GLY A 353 14.44 -1.93 -22.98
CA GLY A 353 14.31 -1.58 -24.40
C GLY A 353 14.14 -2.74 -25.38
N ALA A 354 14.25 -4.01 -24.97
CA ALA A 354 13.97 -5.14 -25.86
C ALA A 354 12.53 -5.67 -25.68
N PRO A 355 11.81 -6.03 -26.77
CA PRO A 355 10.52 -6.71 -26.66
C PRO A 355 10.69 -8.08 -25.96
N LEU A 356 9.71 -8.45 -25.12
CA LEU A 356 9.57 -9.81 -24.62
C LEU A 356 9.23 -10.72 -25.82
N ASP A 357 10.11 -11.66 -26.14
CA ASP A 357 9.79 -12.73 -27.09
C ASP A 357 8.78 -13.68 -26.43
N LEU A 358 7.50 -13.45 -26.73
CA LEU A 358 6.39 -14.25 -26.20
C LEU A 358 6.06 -15.46 -27.06
N GLY A 359 6.75 -15.71 -28.19
CA GLY A 359 6.59 -16.95 -28.94
C GLY A 359 5.16 -17.33 -29.34
N VAL A 360 4.28 -16.36 -29.64
CA VAL A 360 2.91 -16.62 -30.11
C VAL A 360 2.67 -15.91 -31.45
N THR A 361 2.45 -16.69 -32.50
CA THR A 361 1.98 -16.24 -33.82
C THR A 361 0.46 -16.08 -33.83
N PRO A 362 -0.11 -14.97 -34.33
CA PRO A 362 -1.55 -14.82 -34.53
C PRO A 362 -1.93 -15.01 -36.01
N THR A 363 -2.94 -15.85 -36.25
CA THR A 363 -3.69 -15.93 -37.51
C THR A 363 -5.10 -15.36 -37.30
N GLY A 364 -5.57 -14.50 -38.23
CA GLY A 364 -6.69 -13.52 -38.10
C GLY A 364 -8.13 -14.10 -38.14
N PRO A 365 -9.16 -13.42 -38.72
CA PRO A 365 -9.20 -12.16 -39.47
C PRO A 365 -10.27 -11.11 -39.04
N THR A 366 -10.17 -9.94 -39.68
CA THR A 366 -10.93 -8.67 -39.61
C THR A 366 -12.35 -8.75 -40.21
N LEU A 367 -13.30 -7.95 -39.70
CA LEU A 367 -14.52 -7.54 -40.43
C LEU A 367 -14.96 -6.11 -40.09
N ALA A 368 -15.66 -5.49 -41.04
CA ALA A 368 -15.69 -4.06 -41.36
C ALA A 368 -16.91 -3.25 -40.85
N SER A 369 -16.79 -1.94 -41.02
CA SER A 369 -17.68 -0.79 -40.79
C SER A 369 -19.07 -0.83 -41.47
N VAL A 370 -20.09 -0.19 -40.87
CA VAL A 370 -21.20 0.53 -41.57
C VAL A 370 -21.78 1.68 -40.71
N ASP A 371 -22.25 2.71 -41.42
CA ASP A 371 -22.63 4.10 -41.12
C ASP A 371 -23.84 4.44 -40.21
N ARG A 372 -23.89 5.74 -39.85
CA ARG A 372 -24.99 6.54 -39.24
C ARG A 372 -26.02 7.02 -40.27
N PRO A 373 -27.22 7.47 -39.84
CA PRO A 373 -27.54 8.90 -40.04
C PRO A 373 -28.38 9.61 -38.93
N GLU A 374 -28.28 10.94 -38.98
CA GLU A 374 -29.02 12.09 -38.39
C GLU A 374 -30.53 12.15 -38.76
N ALA A 375 -31.47 12.97 -38.25
CA ALA A 375 -31.59 14.03 -37.23
C ALA A 375 -33.09 14.46 -37.07
N LEU A 376 -33.34 15.45 -36.17
CA LEU A 376 -34.36 16.53 -36.19
C LEU A 376 -35.58 16.48 -35.22
N GLY A 377 -35.73 17.56 -34.44
CA GLY A 377 -37.04 18.14 -34.07
C GLY A 377 -37.22 18.68 -32.63
N ALA A 378 -36.97 19.97 -32.40
CA ALA A 378 -37.58 20.80 -31.34
C ALA A 378 -38.56 21.80 -32.04
N PRO A 379 -39.60 22.44 -31.41
CA PRO A 379 -39.38 23.58 -30.48
C PRO A 379 -40.51 23.99 -29.46
N SER A 380 -40.12 24.78 -28.42
CA SER A 380 -40.74 25.97 -27.72
C SER A 380 -42.25 26.03 -27.32
N VAL A 381 -42.71 26.65 -26.19
CA VAL A 381 -42.80 28.11 -25.84
C VAL A 381 -43.22 28.32 -24.33
N PRO A 382 -42.91 29.47 -23.66
CA PRO A 382 -43.11 29.80 -22.21
C PRO A 382 -44.36 30.74 -22.02
N PRO A 383 -44.52 31.65 -21.00
CA PRO A 383 -43.97 31.83 -19.64
C PRO A 383 -45.06 32.06 -18.54
N ALA A 384 -44.70 32.13 -17.24
CA ALA A 384 -45.32 33.02 -16.25
C ALA A 384 -44.54 33.03 -14.91
N SER A 385 -44.23 34.23 -14.42
CA SER A 385 -43.89 34.55 -13.02
C SER A 385 -44.97 35.55 -12.54
N PRO A 386 -45.37 35.62 -11.25
CA PRO A 386 -44.51 36.28 -10.26
C PRO A 386 -44.59 35.75 -8.80
N GLU A 387 -43.39 35.68 -8.20
CA GLU A 387 -43.01 36.19 -6.88
C GLU A 387 -43.39 35.51 -5.54
N HIS A 388 -42.30 35.13 -4.86
CA HIS A 388 -42.01 35.19 -3.42
C HIS A 388 -42.49 34.08 -2.47
N TYR A 389 -41.76 32.95 -2.55
CA TYR A 389 -41.06 32.34 -1.41
C TYR A 389 -40.00 31.38 -1.99
N ASP A 390 -38.71 31.72 -1.97
CA ASP A 390 -37.67 30.84 -2.48
C ASP A 390 -37.02 30.13 -1.28
N GLY A 391 -37.54 29.04 -0.73
CA GLY A 391 -37.50 27.75 -1.41
C GLY A 391 -36.09 27.15 -1.49
N SER A 392 -35.04 27.96 -1.33
CA SER A 392 -33.68 27.61 -1.71
C SER A 392 -32.99 26.84 -0.59
N PHE A 393 -33.00 25.53 -0.76
CA PHE A 393 -32.09 24.63 -0.07
C PHE A 393 -30.65 24.72 -0.62
N ALA A 394 -30.23 25.83 -1.27
CA ALA A 394 -28.90 25.93 -1.89
C ALA A 394 -27.75 25.67 -0.90
N ASP A 395 -27.86 26.12 0.36
CA ASP A 395 -26.89 25.78 1.40
C ASP A 395 -26.83 24.27 1.67
N LEU A 396 -27.98 23.58 1.67
CA LEU A 396 -28.05 22.13 1.83
C LEU A 396 -27.52 21.41 0.59
N GLU A 397 -27.84 21.87 -0.62
CA GLU A 397 -27.32 21.35 -1.89
C GLU A 397 -25.81 21.44 -1.96
N VAL A 398 -25.23 22.59 -1.59
CA VAL A 398 -23.79 22.81 -1.53
C VAL A 398 -23.14 21.89 -0.48
N MET A 399 -23.67 21.86 0.75
CA MET A 399 -23.09 21.03 1.82
C MET A 399 -23.18 19.53 1.53
N VAL A 400 -24.27 19.07 0.90
CA VAL A 400 -24.44 17.67 0.49
C VAL A 400 -23.56 17.35 -0.71
N GLY A 401 -23.46 18.25 -1.70
CA GLY A 401 -22.55 18.13 -2.85
C GLY A 401 -21.09 18.02 -2.42
N GLU A 402 -20.63 18.89 -1.52
CA GLU A 402 -19.29 18.83 -0.93
C GLU A 402 -19.05 17.53 -0.16
N ALA A 403 -20.06 17.06 0.59
CA ALA A 403 -19.96 15.81 1.34
C ALA A 403 -19.93 14.57 0.42
N ILE A 404 -20.67 14.58 -0.70
CA ILE A 404 -20.67 13.51 -1.72
C ILE A 404 -19.34 13.49 -2.48
N ALA A 405 -18.78 14.66 -2.79
CA ALA A 405 -17.47 14.77 -3.45
C ALA A 405 -16.35 14.08 -2.66
N ARG A 406 -16.44 14.06 -1.32
CA ARG A 406 -15.49 13.32 -0.45
C ARG A 406 -15.54 11.80 -0.63
N PHE A 407 -16.61 11.27 -1.23
CA PHE A 407 -16.76 9.85 -1.58
C PHE A 407 -16.40 9.54 -3.03
N GLY A 408 -15.85 10.52 -3.78
CA GLY A 408 -15.39 10.33 -5.16
C GLY A 408 -16.51 10.03 -6.15
N MET A 409 -17.73 10.52 -5.89
CA MET A 409 -18.90 10.31 -6.74
C MET A 409 -19.24 11.60 -7.48
N ALA A 410 -19.36 11.52 -8.81
CA ALA A 410 -19.72 12.65 -9.65
C ALA A 410 -21.25 12.88 -9.66
N GLY A 411 -21.67 14.13 -9.61
CA GLY A 411 -23.07 14.52 -9.73
C GLY A 411 -23.38 15.81 -8.96
N ASP A 412 -24.54 16.39 -9.28
CA ASP A 412 -25.09 17.56 -8.61
C ASP A 412 -26.17 17.12 -7.62
N ALA A 413 -26.13 17.67 -6.42
CA ALA A 413 -27.20 17.51 -5.45
C ALA A 413 -28.22 18.64 -5.66
N ILE A 414 -29.44 18.28 -6.03
CA ILE A 414 -30.52 19.22 -6.35
C ILE A 414 -31.73 18.90 -5.47
N VAL A 415 -32.28 19.89 -4.79
CA VAL A 415 -33.48 19.74 -3.98
C VAL A 415 -34.71 20.08 -4.81
N GLU A 416 -35.62 19.12 -4.93
CA GLU A 416 -36.86 19.28 -5.68
C GLU A 416 -37.99 18.45 -5.07
N GLY A 417 -39.18 19.04 -4.95
CA GLY A 417 -40.38 18.33 -4.47
C GLY A 417 -40.27 17.74 -3.06
N GLY A 418 -39.50 18.38 -2.16
CA GLY A 418 -39.29 17.87 -0.80
C GLY A 418 -38.34 16.67 -0.70
N LYS A 419 -37.54 16.44 -1.75
CA LYS A 419 -36.45 15.45 -1.78
C LYS A 419 -35.16 16.09 -2.26
N ILE A 420 -34.03 15.57 -1.81
CA ILE A 420 -32.73 15.87 -2.41
C ILE A 420 -32.36 14.75 -3.39
N ARG A 421 -32.06 15.11 -4.63
CA ARG A 421 -31.76 14.21 -5.74
C ARG A 421 -30.30 14.35 -6.12
N LEU A 422 -29.64 13.24 -6.37
CA LEU A 422 -28.29 13.22 -6.93
C LEU A 422 -28.40 12.91 -8.42
N VAL A 423 -28.11 13.90 -9.27
CA VAL A 423 -28.21 13.83 -10.74
C VAL A 423 -26.82 13.90 -11.38
N GLY A 424 -26.63 13.34 -12.57
CA GLY A 424 -25.32 13.25 -13.26
C GLY A 424 -24.93 11.82 -13.63
N ALA A 425 -23.65 11.53 -13.90
CA ALA A 425 -23.18 10.24 -14.44
C ALA A 425 -23.50 9.03 -13.53
N GLY A 426 -24.59 8.30 -13.81
CA GLY A 426 -25.08 7.14 -13.06
C GLY A 426 -26.58 7.23 -12.69
N PRO A 427 -27.17 6.17 -12.07
CA PRO A 427 -28.59 6.12 -11.77
C PRO A 427 -29.00 7.20 -10.77
N GLU A 428 -30.08 7.91 -11.10
CA GLU A 428 -30.63 8.96 -10.26
C GLU A 428 -31.19 8.35 -8.98
N VAL A 429 -30.82 8.93 -7.85
CA VAL A 429 -31.33 8.53 -6.54
C VAL A 429 -31.77 9.76 -5.77
N SER A 430 -32.81 9.59 -4.96
CA SER A 430 -33.38 10.66 -4.16
C SER A 430 -33.54 10.22 -2.71
N ALA A 431 -33.53 11.20 -1.81
CA ALA A 431 -33.82 11.02 -0.39
C ALA A 431 -34.81 12.08 0.07
N ASP A 432 -35.85 11.67 0.81
CA ASP A 432 -36.82 12.60 1.39
C ASP A 432 -36.15 13.53 2.41
N ILE A 433 -36.49 14.81 2.34
CA ILE A 433 -36.07 15.84 3.31
C ILE A 433 -37.24 16.31 4.20
N ALA A 434 -38.40 15.66 4.10
CA ALA A 434 -39.60 15.97 4.91
C ALA A 434 -39.27 15.90 6.42
N GLY A 435 -39.55 16.99 7.15
CA GLY A 435 -39.23 17.17 8.57
C GLY A 435 -37.86 17.79 8.88
N MET A 436 -37.02 18.03 7.86
CA MET A 436 -35.77 18.82 8.00
C MET A 436 -35.92 20.27 7.53
N THR A 437 -36.98 20.55 6.77
CA THR A 437 -37.23 21.79 6.02
C THR A 437 -37.65 22.97 6.88
N ASP A 438 -38.43 22.73 7.93
CA ASP A 438 -39.15 23.81 8.62
C ASP A 438 -38.22 24.71 9.45
N HIS A 439 -36.98 24.26 9.71
CA HIS A 439 -36.05 24.92 10.63
C HIS A 439 -34.58 24.88 10.17
N TRP A 440 -34.27 24.49 8.92
CA TRP A 440 -32.88 24.29 8.45
C TRP A 440 -31.97 25.51 8.70
N GLY A 441 -32.46 26.72 8.40
CA GLY A 441 -31.73 27.97 8.63
C GLY A 441 -31.48 28.31 10.10
N THR A 442 -32.18 27.66 11.04
CA THR A 442 -32.08 27.90 12.50
C THR A 442 -31.18 26.90 13.22
N LEU A 443 -30.67 25.88 12.53
CA LEU A 443 -29.82 24.85 13.12
C LEU A 443 -28.37 25.33 13.28
N ALA A 444 -27.75 24.94 14.40
CA ALA A 444 -26.32 25.16 14.64
C ALA A 444 -25.47 24.60 13.47
N PRO A 445 -24.38 25.27 13.05
CA PRO A 445 -23.56 24.88 11.90
C PRO A 445 -23.06 23.43 11.96
N GLU A 446 -22.69 22.95 13.14
CA GLU A 446 -22.20 21.59 13.37
C GLU A 446 -23.31 20.55 13.14
N LEU A 447 -24.55 20.92 13.49
CA LEU A 447 -25.72 20.05 13.31
C LEU A 447 -26.17 20.03 11.84
N ARG A 448 -26.09 21.16 11.13
CA ARG A 448 -26.27 21.23 9.66
C ARG A 448 -25.26 20.34 8.93
N GLN A 449 -23.98 20.43 9.33
CA GLN A 449 -22.91 19.62 8.72
C GLN A 449 -23.08 18.12 8.99
N ARG A 450 -23.47 17.73 10.22
CA ARG A 450 -23.77 16.33 10.56
C ARG A 450 -24.96 15.79 9.75
N ARG A 451 -26.03 16.57 9.62
CA ARG A 451 -27.24 16.22 8.87
C ARG A 451 -26.99 16.13 7.36
N ALA A 452 -26.24 17.07 6.77
CA ALA A 452 -25.83 17.01 5.37
C ALA A 452 -24.95 15.79 5.06
N ALA A 453 -23.98 15.48 5.95
CA ALA A 453 -23.15 14.28 5.80
C ALA A 453 -23.95 12.97 5.89
N GLU A 454 -25.03 12.96 6.68
CA GLU A 454 -25.94 11.82 6.76
C GLU A 454 -26.75 11.62 5.47
N LEU A 455 -27.31 12.71 4.92
CA LEU A 455 -27.99 12.70 3.62
C LEU A 455 -27.06 12.26 2.49
N ALA A 456 -25.83 12.80 2.44
CA ALA A 456 -24.81 12.40 1.48
C ALA A 456 -24.51 10.89 1.54
N ARG A 457 -24.34 10.34 2.75
CA ARG A 457 -24.15 8.88 2.94
C ARG A 457 -25.34 8.08 2.44
N ARG A 458 -26.57 8.51 2.74
CA ARG A 458 -27.79 7.83 2.27
C ARG A 458 -27.91 7.83 0.74
N LEU A 459 -27.62 8.96 0.09
CA LEU A 459 -27.63 9.06 -1.37
C LEU A 459 -26.52 8.22 -2.02
N VAL A 460 -25.30 8.26 -1.49
CA VAL A 460 -24.17 7.43 -1.99
C VAL A 460 -24.49 5.94 -1.82
N THR A 461 -25.01 5.54 -0.66
CA THR A 461 -25.44 4.16 -0.42
C THR A 461 -26.61 3.76 -1.32
N ALA A 462 -27.60 4.64 -1.53
CA ALA A 462 -28.73 4.37 -2.42
C ALA A 462 -28.28 4.25 -3.89
N ARG A 463 -27.34 5.07 -4.36
CA ARG A 463 -26.81 4.99 -5.73
C ARG A 463 -25.98 3.75 -5.95
N ARG A 464 -25.14 3.37 -4.98
CA ARG A 464 -24.43 2.08 -4.99
C ARG A 464 -25.40 0.91 -4.95
N ALA A 465 -26.42 0.97 -4.09
CA ALA A 465 -27.46 -0.06 -4.01
C ALA A 465 -28.39 -0.07 -5.24
N ALA A 466 -28.55 1.01 -5.99
CA ALA A 466 -29.27 1.03 -7.26
C ALA A 466 -28.42 0.48 -8.40
N LEU A 467 -27.10 0.70 -8.35
CA LEU A 467 -26.11 0.06 -9.24
C LEU A 467 -25.99 -1.46 -8.95
N GLU A 468 -26.10 -1.87 -7.69
CA GLU A 468 -26.01 -3.27 -7.24
C GLU A 468 -27.38 -3.98 -7.25
N GLY A 469 -28.48 -3.25 -7.03
CA GLY A 469 -29.84 -3.74 -6.84
C GLY A 469 -30.64 -4.05 -8.11
N GLY A 470 -29.99 -4.03 -9.27
CA GLY A 470 -30.40 -4.88 -10.39
C GLY A 470 -30.28 -6.38 -10.07
N ALA A 471 -29.57 -6.74 -9.01
CA ALA A 471 -29.42 -8.11 -8.53
C ALA A 471 -29.75 -8.24 -7.03
N ASN A 472 -31.04 -8.07 -6.71
CA ASN A 472 -31.76 -8.70 -5.61
C ASN A 472 -31.48 -8.28 -4.13
N LYS A 473 -32.56 -8.14 -3.36
CA LYS A 473 -32.68 -7.52 -2.02
C LYS A 473 -33.19 -8.59 -1.01
N PRO A 474 -33.37 -8.31 0.30
CA PRO A 474 -32.39 -8.47 1.40
C PRO A 474 -32.95 -9.29 2.61
N ARG A 475 -32.22 -9.36 3.75
CA ARG A 475 -32.76 -8.97 5.08
C ARG A 475 -31.69 -8.76 6.17
N ARG A 476 -32.06 -7.91 7.14
CA ARG A 476 -31.29 -7.14 8.14
C ARG A 476 -31.25 -7.79 9.54
N GLY A 477 -30.28 -7.37 10.36
CA GLY A 477 -30.36 -7.31 11.83
C GLY A 477 -29.08 -6.74 12.47
N VAL A 478 -29.19 -5.71 13.31
CA VAL A 478 -28.14 -4.90 14.00
C VAL A 478 -28.41 -4.95 15.53
N PRO A 479 -27.74 -4.28 16.51
CA PRO A 479 -26.35 -3.82 16.78
C PRO A 479 -25.76 -4.10 18.21
N ARG A 480 -24.44 -3.80 18.33
CA ARG A 480 -23.50 -3.42 19.43
C ARG A 480 -23.96 -2.97 20.85
N VAL A 481 -23.07 -3.20 21.85
CA VAL A 481 -22.74 -2.37 23.06
C VAL A 481 -21.26 -2.66 23.47
N VAL A 482 -20.25 -1.76 23.43
CA VAL A 482 -19.72 -0.68 24.33
C VAL A 482 -19.21 -1.12 25.73
N ALA A 483 -17.93 -0.77 26.02
CA ALA A 483 -17.05 -0.92 27.23
C ALA A 483 -17.54 -0.11 28.49
N PRO A 484 -16.82 0.16 29.65
CA PRO A 484 -15.35 0.13 29.99
C PRO A 484 -14.95 -0.10 31.52
N LEU A 485 -13.69 0.29 31.90
CA LEU A 485 -13.07 0.58 33.25
C LEU A 485 -12.49 -0.60 34.11
N VAL A 486 -11.43 -0.54 34.96
CA VAL A 486 -10.35 0.43 35.33
C VAL A 486 -9.33 -0.23 36.32
N ILE A 487 -8.04 0.14 36.21
CA ILE A 487 -6.92 0.36 37.19
C ILE A 487 -6.83 -0.44 38.52
N VAL A 488 -5.63 -1.02 38.80
CA VAL A 488 -4.84 -1.00 40.09
C VAL A 488 -3.35 -1.23 39.72
N VAL A 489 -2.45 -0.24 39.67
CA VAL A 489 -1.61 0.40 40.73
C VAL A 489 -0.31 -0.35 41.11
N VAL A 490 0.83 0.25 40.70
CA VAL A 490 2.07 0.54 41.47
C VAL A 490 2.70 -0.60 42.28
N ALA A 491 3.82 -1.17 41.79
CA ALA A 491 4.76 -1.93 42.64
C ALA A 491 6.20 -2.16 42.15
N VAL A 492 6.77 -1.47 41.15
CA VAL A 492 8.15 -1.80 40.67
C VAL A 492 9.14 -0.62 40.59
N VAL A 493 8.72 0.62 40.86
CA VAL A 493 9.66 1.77 40.83
C VAL A 493 10.48 1.93 42.14
N ALA A 494 10.29 1.07 43.14
CA ALA A 494 10.90 1.24 44.47
C ALA A 494 12.22 0.48 44.74
N ILE A 495 12.79 -0.27 43.78
CA ILE A 495 14.02 -1.07 44.03
C ILE A 495 15.28 -0.51 43.32
N GLY A 496 15.13 0.45 42.40
CA GLY A 496 16.27 1.06 41.70
C GLY A 496 17.01 2.18 42.45
N ALA A 497 16.44 2.70 43.55
CA ALA A 497 16.94 3.93 44.20
C ALA A 497 17.75 3.70 45.50
N ALA A 498 18.00 2.45 45.91
CA ALA A 498 18.63 2.13 47.20
C ALA A 498 20.09 1.64 47.13
N PHE A 499 20.76 1.68 45.97
CA PHE A 499 22.15 1.19 45.84
C PHE A 499 23.17 2.26 45.42
N ARG A 500 22.87 3.55 45.63
CA ARG A 500 23.74 4.68 45.22
C ARG A 500 24.23 5.58 46.37
N TYR A 501 24.22 5.07 47.59
CA TYR A 501 24.87 5.68 48.75
C TYR A 501 25.63 4.60 49.53
N LEU A 502 26.87 4.89 49.95
CA LEU A 502 27.94 4.01 50.50
C LEU A 502 28.86 3.48 49.37
N ALA A 503 30.09 3.91 49.12
CA ALA A 503 31.10 4.68 49.86
C ALA A 503 32.11 5.33 48.87
N PRO A 504 32.92 6.34 49.27
CA PRO A 504 33.79 7.10 48.38
C PRO A 504 35.26 6.63 48.38
N GLY A 505 35.91 6.74 47.21
CA GLY A 505 37.36 6.94 47.10
C GLY A 505 38.22 5.71 46.76
N SER A 506 38.75 5.66 45.54
CA SER A 506 40.20 5.60 45.24
C SER A 506 40.44 5.31 43.75
N ASN A 507 41.36 6.06 43.16
CA ASN A 507 41.83 5.98 41.79
C ASN A 507 42.47 4.63 41.44
N TRP A 508 42.09 4.04 40.29
CA TRP A 508 43.04 3.32 39.44
C TRP A 508 42.60 3.40 37.97
N SER A 509 43.46 3.99 37.14
CA SER A 509 43.36 4.08 35.69
C SER A 509 43.93 2.82 35.03
N TRP A 510 43.42 2.41 33.85
CA TRP A 510 44.20 2.25 32.60
C TRP A 510 43.29 1.82 31.45
N GLY A 511 43.32 2.61 30.37
CA GLY A 511 43.22 2.14 28.98
C GLY A 511 41.85 1.76 28.43
N SER A 512 41.07 2.75 27.95
CA SER A 512 40.10 2.52 26.89
C SER A 512 40.48 3.33 25.66
N ALA A 513 41.15 2.68 24.70
CA ALA A 513 41.03 3.07 23.31
C ALA A 513 39.60 2.78 22.88
N SER A 514 38.78 3.81 22.77
CA SER A 514 37.47 3.72 22.12
C SER A 514 37.69 3.65 20.61
N PRO A 515 37.07 2.71 19.86
CA PRO A 515 36.87 2.91 18.44
C PRO A 515 35.83 4.01 18.29
N SER A 516 36.25 5.15 17.75
CA SER A 516 35.39 6.25 17.37
C SER A 516 34.31 5.76 16.40
N ALA A 517 33.05 5.76 16.84
CA ALA A 517 31.94 5.88 15.91
C ALA A 517 32.11 7.19 15.16
N SER A 518 32.38 7.12 13.85
CA SER A 518 32.40 8.28 12.99
C SER A 518 30.97 8.85 12.95
N ALA A 519 30.71 9.86 13.77
CA ALA A 519 29.59 10.76 13.56
C ALA A 519 29.77 11.39 12.18
N ILE A 520 28.87 11.04 11.25
CA ILE A 520 28.73 11.74 9.97
C ILE A 520 28.55 13.21 10.31
N SER A 521 29.42 14.10 9.83
CA SER A 521 29.28 15.53 10.10
C SER A 521 27.96 16.03 9.51
N ALA A 522 27.33 17.04 10.11
CA ALA A 522 26.09 17.63 9.56
C ALA A 522 26.25 18.02 8.08
N ASP A 523 27.47 18.42 7.71
CA ASP A 523 27.87 18.77 6.35
C ASP A 523 27.91 17.56 5.40
N GLN A 524 28.35 16.39 5.89
CA GLN A 524 28.34 15.14 5.14
C GLN A 524 26.92 14.56 5.02
N TYR A 525 26.10 14.68 6.08
CA TYR A 525 24.69 14.31 6.04
C TYR A 525 23.89 15.15 5.04
N GLU A 526 24.11 16.47 5.01
CA GLU A 526 23.45 17.36 4.06
C GLU A 526 23.92 17.13 2.61
N ARG A 527 25.20 16.81 2.39
CA ARG A 527 25.68 16.39 1.05
C ARG A 527 25.04 15.08 0.60
N GLU A 528 25.03 14.05 1.44
CA GLU A 528 24.43 12.76 1.12
C GLU A 528 22.90 12.88 0.90
N ARG A 529 22.24 13.73 1.67
CA ARG A 529 20.82 14.10 1.50
C ARG A 529 20.57 14.82 0.18
N ALA A 530 21.40 15.80 -0.17
CA ALA A 530 21.29 16.55 -1.42
C ALA A 530 21.47 15.63 -2.65
N GLU A 531 22.46 14.74 -2.61
CA GLU A 531 22.65 13.76 -3.68
C GLU A 531 21.48 12.76 -3.80
N ARG A 532 20.92 12.32 -2.66
CA ARG A 532 19.77 11.41 -2.65
C ARG A 532 18.52 12.10 -3.16
N ALA A 533 18.29 13.35 -2.74
CA ALA A 533 17.24 14.22 -3.27
C ALA A 533 17.37 14.36 -4.79
N GLN A 534 18.58 14.64 -5.31
CA GLN A 534 18.83 14.78 -6.73
C GLN A 534 18.52 13.49 -7.50
N ARG A 535 18.98 12.32 -7.02
CA ARG A 535 18.69 11.01 -7.65
C ARG A 535 17.20 10.68 -7.67
N VAL A 536 16.47 10.97 -6.57
CA VAL A 536 15.00 10.83 -6.52
C VAL A 536 14.34 11.77 -7.53
N CYS A 537 14.78 13.03 -7.61
CA CYS A 537 14.27 14.01 -8.55
C CYS A 537 14.45 13.55 -10.02
N GLU A 538 15.64 13.05 -10.39
CA GLU A 538 15.95 12.57 -11.75
C GLU A 538 15.08 11.36 -12.14
N ALA A 539 15.02 10.35 -11.26
CA ALA A 539 14.24 9.13 -11.49
C ALA A 539 12.73 9.41 -11.57
N THR A 540 12.27 10.38 -10.78
CA THR A 540 10.85 10.73 -10.71
C THR A 540 10.43 11.57 -11.91
N ARG A 541 11.26 12.54 -12.36
CA ARG A 541 10.98 13.40 -13.54
C ARG A 541 10.57 12.60 -14.77
N ALA A 542 11.29 11.54 -15.11
CA ALA A 542 10.99 10.71 -16.26
C ALA A 542 9.64 9.96 -16.14
N ARG A 543 9.24 9.58 -14.92
CA ARG A 543 7.97 8.89 -14.64
C ARG A 543 6.78 9.86 -14.64
N ILE A 544 6.98 11.07 -14.13
CA ILE A 544 5.98 12.14 -14.14
C ILE A 544 5.58 12.52 -15.56
N MET A 545 6.57 12.71 -16.45
CA MET A 545 6.33 13.03 -17.87
C MET A 545 5.54 11.92 -18.59
N ARG A 546 5.45 10.71 -18.00
CA ARG A 546 4.65 9.58 -18.46
C ARG A 546 3.33 9.39 -17.71
N GLY A 547 2.91 10.39 -16.92
CA GLY A 547 1.63 10.41 -16.21
C GLY A 547 1.59 9.66 -14.87
N ALA A 548 2.74 9.23 -14.33
CA ALA A 548 2.77 8.50 -13.05
C ALA A 548 2.57 9.42 -11.84
N THR A 549 2.00 8.87 -10.76
CA THR A 549 1.86 9.55 -9.47
C THR A 549 3.08 9.30 -8.58
N ILE A 550 3.46 10.31 -7.79
CA ILE A 550 4.52 10.22 -6.78
C ILE A 550 3.93 9.71 -5.47
N GLY A 551 4.59 8.71 -4.90
CA GLY A 551 4.26 8.15 -3.60
C GLY A 551 4.93 8.89 -2.43
N PRO A 552 4.44 8.72 -1.20
CA PRO A 552 4.96 9.43 -0.02
C PRO A 552 6.41 9.11 0.37
N THR A 553 6.99 8.03 -0.17
CA THR A 553 8.39 7.65 0.00
C THR A 553 9.34 8.29 -1.01
N GLU A 554 8.79 8.96 -2.02
CA GLU A 554 9.51 9.61 -3.12
C GLU A 554 9.56 11.13 -2.95
N VAL A 555 9.28 11.63 -1.73
CA VAL A 555 9.13 13.05 -1.40
C VAL A 555 10.43 13.71 -0.92
N GLU A 556 11.49 12.94 -0.73
CA GLU A 556 12.80 13.45 -0.32
C GLU A 556 13.39 14.31 -1.44
N GLY A 557 13.70 15.58 -1.14
CA GLY A 557 14.12 16.55 -2.16
C GLY A 557 12.98 17.31 -2.84
N TRP A 558 11.73 17.01 -2.47
CA TRP A 558 10.57 17.79 -2.87
C TRP A 558 10.29 18.87 -1.83
N VAL A 559 9.77 19.99 -2.32
CA VAL A 559 9.16 21.04 -1.52
C VAL A 559 7.70 21.18 -1.94
N VAL A 560 6.85 21.58 -1.02
CA VAL A 560 5.47 21.98 -1.34
C VAL A 560 5.42 23.48 -1.34
N GLU A 561 5.04 24.08 -2.46
CA GLU A 561 4.92 25.52 -2.60
C GLU A 561 3.46 25.91 -2.71
N LEU A 562 3.06 26.89 -1.92
CA LEU A 562 1.81 27.60 -2.03
C LEU A 562 2.12 29.02 -2.51
N ALA A 563 1.70 29.34 -3.72
CA ALA A 563 1.80 30.69 -4.27
C ALA A 563 0.43 31.36 -4.19
N LEU A 564 0.38 32.55 -3.61
CA LEU A 564 -0.82 33.37 -3.45
C LEU A 564 -0.61 34.72 -4.13
N ALA A 565 -1.65 35.26 -4.74
CA ALA A 565 -1.66 36.58 -5.34
C ALA A 565 -2.77 37.43 -4.74
N ARG A 566 -2.44 38.64 -4.27
CA ARG A 566 -3.39 39.63 -3.78
C ARG A 566 -3.17 40.97 -4.47
N PRO A 567 -4.13 41.47 -5.26
CA PRO A 567 -4.00 42.79 -5.87
C PRO A 567 -3.82 43.88 -4.80
N ASN A 568 -2.86 44.78 -5.01
CA ASN A 568 -2.71 46.07 -4.31
C ASN A 568 -2.22 46.04 -2.85
N ALA A 569 -1.81 44.90 -2.28
CA ALA A 569 -1.23 44.85 -0.94
C ALA A 569 -0.23 43.69 -0.79
N ASP A 570 0.86 43.90 -0.04
CA ASP A 570 1.84 42.86 0.25
C ASP A 570 1.23 41.84 1.24
N PRO A 571 0.99 40.58 0.81
CA PRO A 571 0.44 39.57 1.70
C PRO A 571 1.40 39.20 2.83
N ALA A 572 2.72 39.39 2.66
CA ALA A 572 3.73 39.06 3.66
C ALA A 572 3.70 39.98 4.90
N ALA A 573 3.14 41.17 4.74
CA ALA A 573 2.97 42.17 5.80
C ALA A 573 1.60 42.08 6.50
N ASP A 574 0.70 41.18 6.04
CA ASP A 574 -0.63 41.03 6.61
C ASP A 574 -0.57 40.36 7.99
N PRO A 575 -1.10 41.00 9.06
CA PRO A 575 -1.04 40.44 10.41
C PRO A 575 -1.76 39.09 10.54
N ALA A 576 -2.69 38.74 9.64
CA ALA A 576 -3.38 37.46 9.65
C ALA A 576 -2.43 36.26 9.42
N LEU A 577 -1.24 36.47 8.84
CA LEU A 577 -0.21 35.43 8.73
C LEU A 577 0.22 34.85 10.09
N GLY A 578 0.14 35.65 11.15
CA GLY A 578 0.48 35.23 12.52
C GLY A 578 -0.44 34.11 13.06
N GLU A 579 -1.63 33.92 12.48
CA GLU A 579 -2.52 32.79 12.82
C GLU A 579 -1.97 31.46 12.26
N PHE A 580 -1.15 31.51 11.20
CA PHE A 580 -0.67 30.34 10.48
C PHE A 580 0.79 30.02 10.75
N LEU A 581 1.62 31.06 10.85
CA LEU A 581 3.07 30.96 10.97
C LEU A 581 3.57 31.80 12.14
N THR A 582 4.59 31.30 12.83
CA THR A 582 5.33 32.04 13.86
C THR A 582 6.80 32.09 13.51
N LYS A 583 7.43 33.24 13.72
CA LYS A 583 8.85 33.47 13.44
C LYS A 583 9.71 32.97 14.60
N ASN A 584 10.69 32.12 14.30
CA ASN A 584 11.65 31.63 15.28
C ASN A 584 12.76 32.67 15.56
N PRO A 585 13.49 32.54 16.69
CA PRO A 585 14.60 33.45 17.03
C PRO A 585 15.74 33.46 16.02
N ASN A 586 15.93 32.38 15.27
CA ASN A 586 16.92 32.24 14.20
C ASN A 586 16.46 32.82 12.84
N GLY A 587 15.26 33.41 12.78
CA GLY A 587 14.71 34.04 11.59
C GLY A 587 13.90 33.12 10.67
N SER A 588 13.87 31.79 10.90
CA SER A 588 13.05 30.87 10.11
C SER A 588 11.58 30.89 10.55
N TRP A 589 10.65 30.49 9.67
CA TRP A 589 9.23 30.41 10.02
C TRP A 589 8.82 28.98 10.34
N ARG A 590 7.97 28.84 11.35
CA ARG A 590 7.36 27.59 11.78
C ARG A 590 5.86 27.64 11.56
N PHE A 591 5.30 26.50 11.13
CA PHE A 591 3.86 26.32 11.00
C PHE A 591 3.19 26.11 12.37
N VAL A 592 2.14 26.87 12.68
CA VAL A 592 1.46 26.86 13.99
C VAL A 592 -0.07 26.77 13.93
N TRP A 593 -0.64 26.70 12.72
CA TRP A 593 -2.10 26.70 12.55
C TRP A 593 -2.74 25.44 13.13
N LYS A 594 -3.66 25.61 14.08
CA LYS A 594 -4.24 24.49 14.85
C LYS A 594 -5.28 23.70 14.06
N GLU A 595 -6.02 24.34 13.17
CA GLU A 595 -7.06 23.70 12.35
C GLU A 595 -6.49 22.78 11.26
N ALA A 596 -5.20 22.91 10.93
CA ALA A 596 -4.43 21.94 10.18
C ALA A 596 -3.38 21.24 11.07
N GLY A 597 -3.82 20.75 12.24
CA GLY A 597 -2.97 19.98 13.15
C GLY A 597 -2.25 18.79 12.50
N GLU A 598 -2.80 18.27 11.40
CA GLU A 598 -2.20 17.23 10.53
C GLU A 598 -0.90 17.68 9.85
N ILE A 599 -0.68 18.97 9.59
CA ILE A 599 0.60 19.49 9.07
C ILE A 599 1.53 19.79 10.23
N ALA A 600 1.00 20.39 11.30
CA ALA A 600 1.76 20.75 12.49
C ALA A 600 2.34 19.51 13.22
N SER A 601 1.66 18.37 13.18
CA SER A 601 2.13 17.11 13.81
C SER A 601 3.36 16.50 13.13
N HIS A 602 3.77 17.01 11.97
CA HIS A 602 4.93 16.51 11.22
C HIS A 602 6.20 17.36 11.45
N GLU A 603 6.24 18.20 12.50
CA GLU A 603 7.43 18.97 12.85
C GLU A 603 8.65 18.06 13.14
N GLY A 604 9.86 18.50 12.75
CA GLY A 604 11.10 17.77 13.00
C GLY A 604 12.34 18.41 12.37
N ILE A 605 13.46 17.70 12.40
CA ILE A 605 14.73 18.20 11.84
C ILE A 605 14.56 18.54 10.34
N GLY A 606 14.96 19.75 9.96
CA GLY A 606 14.85 20.27 8.59
C GLY A 606 13.44 20.66 8.15
N THR A 607 12.52 20.88 9.09
CA THR A 607 11.18 21.44 8.81
C THR A 607 11.21 22.95 8.92
N GLU A 608 11.19 23.63 7.78
CA GLU A 608 11.15 25.08 7.70
C GLU A 608 10.06 25.51 6.74
N VAL A 609 9.41 26.62 7.07
CA VAL A 609 8.61 27.38 6.12
C VAL A 609 9.41 28.60 5.71
N THR A 610 9.61 28.79 4.42
CA THR A 610 10.21 30.02 3.89
C THR A 610 9.16 30.86 3.20
N LEU A 611 9.24 32.17 3.42
CA LEU A 611 8.35 33.16 2.83
C LEU A 611 9.18 34.00 1.87
N ALA A 612 8.74 34.10 0.62
CA ALA A 612 9.34 34.95 -0.39
C ALA A 612 8.26 35.80 -1.07
N PRO A 613 8.54 37.08 -1.39
CA PRO A 613 7.68 37.87 -2.25
C PRO A 613 7.53 37.17 -3.60
N GLU A 614 6.29 37.04 -4.08
CA GLU A 614 5.99 36.52 -5.41
C GLU A 614 5.60 37.69 -6.31
N PRO A 615 6.39 38.01 -7.36
CA PRO A 615 5.99 39.04 -8.33
C PRO A 615 4.80 38.52 -9.15
N VAL A 616 3.63 39.15 -8.97
CA VAL A 616 2.42 38.86 -9.73
C VAL A 616 2.13 40.06 -10.62
N PRO A 617 2.43 39.97 -11.93
CA PRO A 617 2.49 41.14 -12.77
C PRO A 617 1.12 41.38 -13.43
N LEU A 618 0.17 41.91 -12.68
CA LEU A 618 -0.91 42.68 -13.30
C LEU A 618 -0.37 44.06 -13.74
N ASP A 619 0.63 44.59 -13.01
CA ASP A 619 1.29 45.88 -13.22
C ASP A 619 2.81 45.89 -12.95
N GLY A 620 3.39 44.77 -12.50
CA GLY A 620 4.83 44.65 -12.17
C GLY A 620 5.17 44.86 -10.69
N SER A 621 4.19 45.11 -9.82
CA SER A 621 4.38 45.24 -8.37
C SER A 621 4.37 43.85 -7.67
N PRO A 622 5.20 43.61 -6.62
CA PRO A 622 5.24 42.34 -5.90
C PRO A 622 4.01 42.19 -5.01
N HIS A 623 2.92 41.72 -5.60
CA HIS A 623 1.62 41.58 -4.96
C HIS A 623 1.28 40.15 -4.55
N GLY A 624 2.25 39.23 -4.58
CA GLY A 624 2.07 37.84 -4.20
C GLY A 624 2.99 37.39 -3.09
N LEU A 625 2.66 36.24 -2.52
CA LEU A 625 3.42 35.59 -1.46
C LEU A 625 3.59 34.11 -1.82
N ARG A 626 4.82 33.63 -1.72
CA ARG A 626 5.12 32.20 -1.82
C ARG A 626 5.51 31.65 -0.45
N LEU A 627 4.80 30.60 -0.03
CA LEU A 627 5.14 29.78 1.11
C LEU A 627 5.75 28.48 0.62
N THR A 628 6.98 28.18 1.03
CA THR A 628 7.65 26.93 0.68
C THR A 628 7.80 26.08 1.94
N PHE A 629 7.17 24.92 1.93
CA PHE A 629 7.22 23.92 2.99
C PHE A 629 8.28 22.87 2.64
N ALA A 630 9.23 22.66 3.55
CA ALA A 630 10.32 21.71 3.38
C ALA A 630 10.35 20.61 4.45
N GLY A 631 11.13 19.57 4.18
CA GLY A 631 11.33 18.47 5.11
C GLY A 631 10.06 17.66 5.35
N LYS A 632 9.79 17.31 6.61
CA LYS A 632 8.62 16.48 6.97
C LYS A 632 7.27 17.15 6.73
N TYR A 633 7.20 18.47 6.56
CA TYR A 633 5.97 19.14 6.11
C TYR A 633 5.54 18.72 4.71
N VAL A 634 6.46 18.23 3.87
CA VAL A 634 6.16 17.79 2.50
C VAL A 634 5.37 16.48 2.49
N THR A 635 5.61 15.63 3.48
CA THR A 635 5.10 14.27 3.55
C THR A 635 3.55 14.20 3.53
N PRO A 636 2.80 14.95 4.36
CA PRO A 636 1.34 14.97 4.32
C PRO A 636 0.74 15.35 2.96
N TYR A 637 1.44 16.18 2.17
CA TYR A 637 0.98 16.55 0.83
C TYR A 637 0.83 15.34 -0.09
N PHE A 638 1.67 14.31 0.06
CA PHE A 638 1.63 13.14 -0.81
C PHE A 638 0.70 12.01 -0.31
N TYR A 639 0.26 12.06 0.96
CA TYR A 639 -0.72 11.11 1.53
C TYR A 639 -2.16 11.57 1.27
N SER A 640 -2.97 10.75 0.60
CA SER A 640 -4.36 11.11 0.21
C SER A 640 -5.28 11.50 1.39
N GLY A 641 -5.06 10.92 2.58
CA GLY A 641 -5.82 11.24 3.79
C GLY A 641 -5.53 12.63 4.36
N GLU A 642 -4.24 13.02 4.34
CA GLU A 642 -3.67 14.21 4.99
C GLU A 642 -3.42 15.37 4.01
N ARG A 643 -3.36 15.11 2.70
CA ARG A 643 -3.24 16.12 1.63
C ARG A 643 -4.33 17.19 1.72
N ARG A 644 -5.49 16.84 2.26
CA ARG A 644 -6.61 17.75 2.52
C ARG A 644 -6.25 18.87 3.52
N ALA A 645 -5.26 18.68 4.38
CA ALA A 645 -4.78 19.70 5.30
C ALA A 645 -4.13 20.88 4.55
N PHE A 646 -3.32 20.59 3.53
CA PHE A 646 -2.70 21.63 2.71
C PHE A 646 -3.74 22.42 1.91
N LEU A 647 -4.81 21.76 1.49
CA LEU A 647 -5.94 22.42 0.85
C LEU A 647 -6.70 23.33 1.82
N LYS A 648 -7.01 22.84 3.03
CA LYS A 648 -7.64 23.66 4.07
C LYS A 648 -6.79 24.90 4.39
N LEU A 649 -5.48 24.70 4.54
CA LEU A 649 -4.53 25.77 4.80
C LEU A 649 -4.58 26.82 3.70
N ALA A 650 -4.55 26.37 2.45
CA ALA A 650 -4.46 27.28 1.34
C ALA A 650 -5.79 27.99 1.04
N ASN A 651 -6.94 27.36 1.28
CA ASN A 651 -8.25 28.03 1.30
C ASN A 651 -8.31 29.08 2.42
N ALA A 652 -7.90 28.72 3.64
CA ALA A 652 -7.92 29.62 4.78
C ALA A 652 -6.98 30.83 4.57
N LEU A 653 -5.78 30.61 4.03
CA LEU A 653 -4.87 31.69 3.65
C LEU A 653 -5.45 32.56 2.53
N THR A 654 -6.12 31.96 1.55
CA THR A 654 -6.76 32.71 0.45
C THR A 654 -7.85 33.63 1.00
N GLU A 655 -8.71 33.12 1.87
CA GLU A 655 -9.80 33.86 2.50
C GLU A 655 -9.27 34.96 3.44
N LYS A 656 -8.36 34.61 4.35
CA LYS A 656 -7.81 35.52 5.37
C LYS A 656 -6.93 36.62 4.79
N LEU A 657 -6.12 36.29 3.79
CA LEU A 657 -5.25 37.26 3.13
C LEU A 657 -5.96 37.99 1.99
N GLY A 658 -7.22 37.65 1.68
CA GLY A 658 -7.96 38.22 0.55
C GLY A 658 -7.27 37.99 -0.79
N ALA A 659 -6.56 36.87 -0.94
CA ALA A 659 -5.88 36.53 -2.18
C ALA A 659 -6.92 36.20 -3.26
N THR A 660 -6.71 36.72 -4.47
CA THR A 660 -7.61 36.46 -5.59
C THR A 660 -7.26 35.17 -6.32
N HIS A 661 -6.00 34.70 -6.23
CA HIS A 661 -5.53 33.50 -6.90
C HIS A 661 -4.56 32.71 -6.00
N GLY A 662 -4.59 31.38 -6.11
CA GLY A 662 -3.70 30.49 -5.37
C GLY A 662 -3.35 29.22 -6.14
N ALA A 663 -2.10 28.77 -6.06
CA ALA A 663 -1.66 27.50 -6.64
C ALA A 663 -0.81 26.75 -5.61
N LEU A 664 -1.15 25.47 -5.41
CA LEU A 664 -0.44 24.56 -4.54
C LEU A 664 0.16 23.43 -5.38
N TYR A 665 1.48 23.30 -5.32
CA TYR A 665 2.20 22.30 -6.11
C TYR A 665 3.41 21.77 -5.36
N ALA A 666 3.81 20.54 -5.67
CA ALA A 666 5.09 20.03 -5.22
C ALA A 666 6.14 20.23 -6.32
N ARG A 667 7.32 20.71 -5.94
CA ARG A 667 8.45 20.90 -6.85
C ARG A 667 9.67 20.17 -6.31
N CYS A 668 10.43 19.57 -7.21
CA CYS A 668 11.69 18.91 -6.89
C CYS A 668 12.89 19.84 -7.16
N ALA A 669 14.07 19.51 -6.62
CA ALA A 669 15.29 20.31 -6.78
C ALA A 669 15.74 20.53 -8.25
N LEU A 670 15.30 19.69 -9.18
CA LEU A 670 15.57 19.80 -10.62
C LEU A 670 14.54 20.63 -11.39
N GLY A 671 13.66 21.34 -10.68
CA GLY A 671 12.62 22.18 -11.26
C GLY A 671 11.44 21.42 -11.86
N THR A 672 11.33 20.10 -11.63
CA THR A 672 10.15 19.33 -12.07
C THR A 672 9.01 19.51 -11.09
N THR A 673 7.84 19.87 -11.58
CA THR A 673 6.62 20.05 -10.79
C THR A 673 5.75 18.79 -10.86
N HIS A 674 5.14 18.42 -9.74
CA HIS A 674 4.28 17.23 -9.62
C HIS A 674 3.10 17.45 -8.69
N HIS A 675 1.97 16.81 -9.03
CA HIS A 675 0.66 16.92 -8.36
C HIS A 675 0.25 18.38 -8.14
N LEU A 676 -0.67 18.90 -8.96
CA LEU A 676 -1.25 20.24 -8.79
C LEU A 676 -2.60 20.11 -8.08
N GLY A 677 -2.64 20.46 -6.79
CA GLY A 677 -3.89 20.72 -6.09
C GLY A 677 -4.26 22.17 -6.34
N ALA A 678 -5.32 22.44 -7.09
CA ALA A 678 -5.57 23.80 -7.53
C ALA A 678 -7.03 24.22 -7.42
N TRP A 679 -7.21 25.41 -6.85
CA TRP A 679 -8.45 26.17 -6.94
C TRP A 679 -8.13 27.50 -7.61
N PHE A 680 -8.80 27.77 -8.72
CA PHE A 680 -8.60 29.00 -9.46
C PHE A 680 -9.84 29.85 -9.25
N THR A 681 -9.68 30.89 -8.44
CA THR A 681 -10.76 31.85 -8.17
C THR A 681 -10.57 33.05 -9.07
N GLY A 682 -11.65 33.60 -9.58
CA GLY A 682 -11.61 34.84 -10.34
C GLY A 682 -12.94 35.59 -10.23
N PRO A 683 -12.96 36.91 -10.43
CA PRO A 683 -14.20 37.69 -10.41
C PRO A 683 -15.20 37.26 -11.50
N THR A 684 -14.72 36.62 -12.55
CA THR A 684 -15.53 36.03 -13.62
C THR A 684 -15.04 34.62 -13.95
N PRO A 685 -15.86 33.76 -14.60
CA PRO A 685 -15.42 32.45 -15.07
C PRO A 685 -14.20 32.51 -15.99
N GLY A 686 -14.13 33.51 -16.87
CA GLY A 686 -12.97 33.75 -17.74
C GLY A 686 -11.71 34.08 -16.95
N ALA A 687 -11.80 34.92 -15.92
CA ALA A 687 -10.66 35.24 -15.07
C ALA A 687 -10.17 34.03 -14.24
N ALA A 688 -11.10 33.20 -13.76
CA ALA A 688 -10.77 31.94 -13.10
C ALA A 688 -10.06 30.96 -14.05
N ALA A 689 -10.51 30.89 -15.31
CA ALA A 689 -9.87 30.09 -16.36
C ALA A 689 -8.49 30.64 -16.79
N ALA A 690 -8.32 31.97 -16.83
CA ALA A 690 -7.03 32.61 -17.08
C ALA A 690 -5.97 32.18 -16.05
N SER A 691 -6.38 32.16 -14.79
CA SER A 691 -5.52 31.80 -13.67
C SER A 691 -5.18 30.31 -13.68
N LEU A 692 -6.12 29.43 -14.07
CA LEU A 692 -5.84 28.02 -14.33
C LEU A 692 -4.69 27.85 -15.34
N VAL A 693 -4.79 28.52 -16.51
CA VAL A 693 -3.81 28.38 -17.59
C VAL A 693 -2.47 29.01 -17.21
N TYR A 694 -2.47 30.20 -16.61
CA TYR A 694 -1.23 30.89 -16.24
C TYR A 694 -0.43 30.12 -15.19
N TRP A 695 -1.06 29.67 -14.11
CA TRP A 695 -0.33 29.03 -13.01
C TRP A 695 0.18 27.64 -13.38
N ILE A 696 -0.57 26.90 -14.22
CA ILE A 696 -0.11 25.60 -14.73
C ILE A 696 0.95 25.75 -15.81
N GLY A 697 0.80 26.73 -16.72
CA GLY A 697 1.80 27.00 -17.76
C GLY A 697 3.08 27.60 -17.20
N ALA A 698 3.02 28.59 -16.31
CA ALA A 698 4.21 29.28 -15.82
C ALA A 698 5.01 28.46 -14.78
N PHE A 699 4.36 27.57 -14.01
CA PHE A 699 5.00 26.89 -12.87
C PHE A 699 4.89 25.36 -12.89
N GLY A 700 3.99 24.79 -13.71
CA GLY A 700 3.77 23.35 -13.86
C GLY A 700 4.54 22.77 -15.05
N ASP A 701 4.09 23.08 -16.26
CA ASP A 701 4.69 22.65 -17.53
C ASP A 701 4.52 23.75 -18.61
N PRO A 702 5.57 24.54 -18.89
CA PRO A 702 5.50 25.68 -19.82
C PRO A 702 5.24 25.29 -21.28
N ALA A 703 5.33 24.02 -21.64
CA ALA A 703 5.00 23.55 -22.99
C ALA A 703 3.53 23.78 -23.38
N GLN A 704 2.63 24.05 -22.42
CA GLN A 704 1.19 24.21 -22.70
C GLN A 704 0.81 25.60 -23.23
N VAL A 705 1.67 26.61 -23.10
CA VAL A 705 1.39 28.00 -23.49
C VAL A 705 2.39 28.42 -24.56
N ARG A 706 1.94 29.16 -25.58
CA ARG A 706 2.84 29.68 -26.63
C ARG A 706 3.94 30.52 -25.99
N GLU A 707 5.19 30.29 -26.40
CA GLU A 707 6.35 31.00 -25.89
C GLU A 707 6.19 32.53 -26.05
N SER A 708 5.58 32.98 -27.14
CA SER A 708 5.26 34.40 -27.39
C SER A 708 4.25 35.01 -26.41
N VAL A 709 3.42 34.19 -25.76
CA VAL A 709 2.48 34.64 -24.72
C VAL A 709 3.19 34.75 -23.37
N LEU A 710 4.09 33.82 -23.05
CA LEU A 710 4.89 33.84 -21.82
C LEU A 710 6.05 34.85 -21.89
N PHE A 711 6.62 35.10 -23.07
CA PHE A 711 7.85 35.85 -23.29
C PHE A 711 7.75 36.74 -24.56
N PRO A 712 6.96 37.83 -24.52
CA PRO A 712 6.71 38.68 -25.69
C PRO A 712 7.94 39.47 -26.13
N ASP A 713 8.81 39.85 -25.20
CA ASP A 713 10.02 40.65 -25.44
C ASP A 713 11.28 39.79 -25.59
N GLY A 714 11.14 38.46 -25.68
CA GLY A 714 12.26 37.51 -25.78
C GLY A 714 13.06 37.30 -24.49
N GLY A 715 12.73 38.02 -23.40
CA GLY A 715 13.27 37.76 -22.08
C GLY A 715 12.77 36.42 -21.53
N ARG A 716 13.61 35.67 -20.79
CA ARG A 716 13.24 34.35 -20.22
C ARG A 716 12.56 34.42 -18.85
N ASP A 717 12.21 35.62 -18.38
CA ASP A 717 11.51 35.78 -17.10
C ASP A 717 10.01 35.99 -17.33
N VAL A 718 9.23 34.95 -17.03
CA VAL A 718 7.75 34.95 -17.16
C VAL A 718 7.12 35.99 -16.21
N ARG A 719 7.82 36.35 -15.12
CA ARG A 719 7.32 37.25 -14.09
C ARG A 719 7.44 38.72 -14.51
N ALA A 720 8.37 39.04 -15.39
CA ALA A 720 8.54 40.38 -15.93
C ALA A 720 7.66 40.65 -17.17
N SER A 721 6.99 39.62 -17.71
CA SER A 721 6.42 39.67 -19.06
C SER A 721 4.96 40.10 -19.16
N GLY A 722 4.21 40.22 -18.05
CA GLY A 722 2.78 40.55 -18.07
C GLY A 722 1.88 39.46 -18.70
N ALA A 723 2.33 38.19 -18.70
CA ALA A 723 1.63 37.09 -19.37
C ALA A 723 0.21 36.79 -18.85
N LEU A 724 -0.05 36.95 -17.54
CA LEU A 724 -1.38 36.71 -16.96
C LEU A 724 -2.46 37.61 -17.56
N GLY A 725 -2.16 38.89 -17.79
CA GLY A 725 -3.11 39.84 -18.40
C GLY A 725 -3.48 39.44 -19.84
N ARG A 726 -2.50 39.01 -20.64
CA ARG A 726 -2.74 38.53 -22.01
C ARG A 726 -3.57 37.23 -22.05
N ILE A 727 -3.32 36.32 -21.10
CA ILE A 727 -4.11 35.08 -20.97
C ILE A 727 -5.55 35.43 -20.54
N ALA A 728 -5.72 36.41 -19.63
CA ALA A 728 -7.02 36.91 -19.22
C ALA A 728 -7.82 37.50 -20.40
N ASP A 729 -7.17 38.27 -21.28
CA ASP A 729 -7.81 38.81 -22.49
C ASP A 729 -8.30 37.74 -23.46
N LYS A 730 -7.58 36.61 -23.54
CA LYS A 730 -7.93 35.48 -24.42
C LYS A 730 -9.02 34.58 -23.84
N THR A 731 -9.13 34.53 -22.52
CA THR A 731 -10.12 33.70 -21.80
C THR A 731 -11.37 34.46 -21.39
N LYS A 732 -11.42 35.80 -21.56
CA LYS A 732 -12.56 36.66 -21.16
C LYS A 732 -13.92 36.25 -21.75
N SER A 733 -13.93 35.59 -22.91
CA SER A 733 -15.15 35.14 -23.59
C SER A 733 -15.70 33.79 -23.09
N LEU A 734 -14.97 33.14 -22.17
CA LEU A 734 -15.41 31.91 -21.52
C LEU A 734 -16.43 32.23 -20.43
N ASP A 735 -17.70 31.94 -20.72
CA ASP A 735 -18.77 31.96 -19.74
C ASP A 735 -18.77 30.70 -18.86
N ARG A 736 -19.59 30.71 -17.81
CA ARG A 736 -19.67 29.62 -16.83
C ARG A 736 -19.98 28.26 -17.46
N ASN A 737 -20.81 28.23 -18.51
CA ASN A 737 -21.21 27.00 -19.18
C ASN A 737 -20.08 26.43 -20.04
N LYS A 738 -19.36 27.29 -20.77
CA LYS A 738 -18.17 26.89 -21.55
C LYS A 738 -17.06 26.38 -20.64
N VAL A 739 -16.77 27.10 -19.55
CA VAL A 739 -15.78 26.65 -18.57
C VAL A 739 -16.19 25.31 -17.98
N ARG A 740 -17.46 25.14 -17.57
CA ARG A 740 -18.01 23.88 -17.06
C ARG A 740 -17.88 22.74 -18.07
N ALA A 741 -18.19 22.98 -19.35
CA ALA A 741 -18.10 21.98 -20.39
C ALA A 741 -16.64 21.50 -20.60
N VAL A 742 -15.68 22.42 -20.54
CA VAL A 742 -14.26 22.11 -20.72
C VAL A 742 -13.68 21.40 -19.48
N ILE A 743 -13.88 21.94 -18.28
CA ILE A 743 -13.27 21.37 -17.07
C ILE A 743 -13.99 20.12 -16.58
N GLY A 744 -15.30 19.99 -16.86
CA GLY A 744 -16.13 18.87 -16.43
C GLY A 744 -15.71 17.54 -17.06
N GLN A 745 -15.14 17.55 -18.27
CA GLN A 745 -14.56 16.37 -18.91
C GLN A 745 -13.36 15.78 -18.15
N HIS A 746 -12.73 16.59 -17.31
CA HIS A 746 -11.64 16.19 -16.42
C HIS A 746 -12.08 16.16 -14.96
N GLU A 747 -13.39 15.97 -14.74
CA GLU A 747 -14.05 15.92 -13.44
C GLU A 747 -13.88 17.20 -12.61
N GLY A 748 -13.53 18.33 -13.24
CA GLY A 748 -13.48 19.64 -12.58
C GLY A 748 -14.86 20.15 -12.18
N MET A 749 -14.92 20.80 -11.02
CA MET A 749 -16.10 21.42 -10.43
C MET A 749 -15.99 22.94 -10.52
N ILE A 750 -17.14 23.60 -10.66
CA ILE A 750 -17.25 25.06 -10.67
C ILE A 750 -18.21 25.52 -9.56
N THR A 751 -17.70 26.30 -8.62
CA THR A 751 -18.46 26.80 -7.46
C THR A 751 -18.55 28.33 -7.49
N GLY A 752 -19.44 28.90 -6.67
CA GLY A 752 -19.74 30.35 -6.63
C GLY A 752 -21.06 30.72 -7.31
N LYS A 753 -21.62 31.90 -6.98
CA LYS A 753 -22.87 32.44 -7.55
C LYS A 753 -22.69 32.89 -9.01
N ALA A 754 -23.77 32.98 -9.78
CA ALA A 754 -23.73 33.37 -11.21
C ALA A 754 -23.10 34.76 -11.43
N ASP A 755 -23.39 35.72 -10.55
CA ASP A 755 -22.89 37.10 -10.60
C ASP A 755 -21.76 37.37 -9.58
N GLY A 756 -21.13 36.31 -9.07
CA GLY A 756 -20.10 36.39 -8.03
C GLY A 756 -18.77 35.76 -8.44
N PRO A 757 -17.76 35.80 -7.55
CA PRO A 757 -16.49 35.16 -7.79
C PRO A 757 -16.69 33.67 -8.09
N THR A 758 -16.04 33.22 -9.16
CA THR A 758 -16.11 31.85 -9.66
C THR A 758 -14.86 31.11 -9.23
N THR A 759 -15.03 29.92 -8.67
CA THR A 759 -13.91 29.06 -8.25
C THR A 759 -13.97 27.75 -9.03
N LEU A 760 -12.85 27.39 -9.66
CA LEU A 760 -12.67 26.10 -10.33
C LEU A 760 -11.94 25.16 -9.37
N THR A 761 -12.41 23.93 -9.16
CA THR A 761 -11.81 22.95 -8.24
C THR A 761 -11.72 21.59 -8.89
N PHE A 762 -10.62 20.86 -8.72
CA PHE A 762 -10.44 19.54 -9.30
C PHE A 762 -10.38 18.43 -8.24
N PRO A 763 -11.03 17.26 -8.43
CA PRO A 763 -11.02 16.16 -7.47
C PRO A 763 -9.62 15.58 -7.29
N PHE A 764 -9.27 15.31 -6.04
CA PHE A 764 -7.92 14.92 -5.62
C PHE A 764 -7.51 13.47 -5.92
N ALA A 765 -8.39 12.69 -6.56
CA ALA A 765 -8.12 11.30 -6.91
C ALA A 765 -7.03 11.16 -8.00
N ASP A 766 -6.88 12.17 -8.87
CA ASP A 766 -5.83 12.24 -9.89
C ASP A 766 -5.37 13.69 -10.04
N ALA A 767 -4.13 13.97 -9.59
CA ALA A 767 -3.62 15.34 -9.54
C ALA A 767 -3.13 15.88 -10.90
N ASN A 768 -3.26 15.12 -11.98
CA ASN A 768 -2.98 15.59 -13.32
C ASN A 768 -4.24 16.15 -14.02
N ARG A 769 -5.41 16.10 -13.36
CA ARG A 769 -6.68 16.58 -13.93
C ARG A 769 -6.70 18.08 -14.18
N ALA A 770 -6.19 18.86 -13.24
CA ALA A 770 -6.07 20.31 -13.41
C ALA A 770 -5.16 20.66 -14.60
N ALA A 771 -4.07 19.91 -14.79
CA ALA A 771 -3.17 20.10 -15.92
C ALA A 771 -3.82 19.77 -17.28
N ARG A 772 -4.58 18.66 -17.36
CA ARG A 772 -5.34 18.30 -18.57
C ARG A 772 -6.44 19.31 -18.87
N ALA A 773 -7.16 19.77 -17.85
CA ALA A 773 -8.17 20.81 -17.99
C ALA A 773 -7.57 22.16 -18.40
N SER A 774 -6.41 22.53 -17.86
CA SER A 774 -5.66 23.72 -18.29
C SER A 774 -5.29 23.64 -19.77
N PHE A 775 -4.81 22.48 -20.24
CA PHE A 775 -4.49 22.28 -21.65
C PHE A 775 -5.71 22.48 -22.55
N GLU A 776 -6.86 21.90 -22.21
CA GLU A 776 -8.09 22.10 -22.99
C GLU A 776 -8.61 23.54 -22.94
N VAL A 777 -8.52 24.21 -21.78
CA VAL A 777 -8.84 25.64 -21.67
C VAL A 777 -7.89 26.49 -22.54
N ALA A 778 -6.59 26.20 -22.53
CA ALA A 778 -5.58 26.89 -23.33
C ALA A 778 -5.80 26.68 -24.84
N LYS A 779 -6.23 25.48 -25.24
CA LYS A 779 -6.58 25.14 -26.61
C LYS A 779 -7.83 25.88 -27.08
N VAL A 780 -8.91 25.87 -26.30
CA VAL A 780 -10.18 26.53 -26.67
C VAL A 780 -10.05 28.07 -26.65
N SER A 781 -9.18 28.63 -25.82
CA SER A 781 -8.90 30.07 -25.76
C SER A 781 -7.81 30.54 -26.74
N GLY A 782 -7.16 29.63 -27.47
CA GLY A 782 -6.09 29.95 -28.43
C GLY A 782 -4.80 30.47 -27.78
N VAL A 783 -4.56 30.12 -26.52
CA VAL A 783 -3.36 30.48 -25.73
C VAL A 783 -2.25 29.43 -25.85
N GLY A 784 -2.61 28.18 -26.19
CA GLY A 784 -1.70 27.04 -26.25
C GLY A 784 -1.02 26.77 -27.61
N VAL A 785 -0.14 25.77 -27.63
CA VAL A 785 0.67 25.38 -28.80
C VAL A 785 -0.17 24.54 -29.79
N GLU A 786 0.12 24.64 -31.09
CA GLU A 786 -0.73 24.11 -32.16
C GLU A 786 -0.48 22.62 -32.53
N ARG A 787 0.29 21.88 -31.72
CA ARG A 787 0.49 20.44 -31.92
C ARG A 787 0.58 19.68 -30.61
#